data_AF-A0A9E4F318-F1
#
_entry.id   AF-A0A9E4F318-F1
#
_cell.length_a   1.000
_cell.length_b   1.000
_cell.length_c   1.000
_cell.angle_alpha   90.00
_cell.angle_beta   90.00
_cell.angle_gamma   90.00
#
_symmetry.space_group_name_H-M   'P 1'
#
loop_
_entity.id
_entity.type
_entity.pdbx_description
1 polymer ?
#
loop_
_entity_poly.entity_id
_entity_poly.type
_entity_poly.pdbx_seq_one_letter_code
_entity_poly.pdbx_strand_id
1 'polypeptide(L)'
;MIAAFGRYPVRAIVGLLVLIACSGEAEPAPGMAASVGDHVLTVEQLAEVLVLAQPFPLEVDPALELVRHWALSAAVATAFAAGDSLNGKTAVDAATWIARREAVLALEREDRLGPPPTVDDPELAREVFDRGELRLFAHVLRRVGPETPPAERALQRRTAERILADLVAGGGWAAAVAQSQADETRALGGVLGLFGPGELPGELDRAGVRLEPGSVSSVIETVDGFHLLYRPTFAEVGAIYADRLGSRMLAEADAASAEAALAAAGFRVVEGAGAVVRRVAAAPADWFDREAALATWTAGALRAATFARYLAALEAGERQGLASADDRSTTALLNELGYRELRMAEAAARGLALDSVTAQELAERHRSDLEAWREAVTGQGALGVHLREVAARRTARPSLGPVLAAELLSTARLGRDAAAAAVDRARTLIVAAMDGAERTGSVPVAAVTETALGRPLPGIGDGGRGRFLLGRALFERVATPDEGLGPLFNADRCVSCHDDPVVGGGGLSIPVRKATAFIAGRCDLLPAHGGDNLQARATPMALAAGLAPETRPDDATAFAQVVAPPLFGLGLLEAVPDETVLALEDPEDLDGDGVSGRAPRLADGRIARFGRKGDAADVRGFVEQALRTELGLTTPERPTEERAGGSPIPGSADPAEEPEMDERGMDLLTEYVRYLAPPAPELLPAGVVRDSVERGRVIFDRTGCAACHVAELRASQVAEPPLANLRVPAYTDLLLHDLGAGDIGGAREDLCGYDALPGEYRTAPLWGLRHRSRFLHDGRAASVEEAVLAHGGEAARARAAFHDLIERDRADLVRFLLSL
;
A
#
# COMPACT_ATOMS: atom_id res chain seq x y z
N MET A 1 -2.60 16.75 24.99
CA MET A 1 -1.57 17.37 24.12
C MET A 1 -0.19 16.71 24.27
N ILE A 2 0.35 16.42 25.46
CA ILE A 2 1.77 16.04 25.61
C ILE A 2 2.03 14.54 25.57
N ALA A 3 1.04 13.69 25.88
CA ALA A 3 1.13 12.25 25.61
C ALA A 3 1.22 11.89 24.10
N ALA A 4 0.98 12.87 23.21
CA ALA A 4 1.05 12.70 21.77
C ALA A 4 2.49 12.67 21.21
N PHE A 5 3.47 13.20 21.94
CA PHE A 5 4.87 13.26 21.47
C PHE A 5 5.60 11.91 21.51
N GLY A 6 5.01 10.86 22.09
CA GLY A 6 5.56 9.50 22.10
C GLY A 6 5.21 8.65 20.87
N ARG A 7 4.35 9.14 19.96
CA ARG A 7 3.90 8.41 18.78
C ARG A 7 3.73 9.38 17.60
N TYR A 8 4.82 9.71 16.92
CA TYR A 8 4.74 10.57 15.74
C TYR A 8 4.45 9.76 14.47
N PRO A 9 3.38 10.07 13.71
CA PRO A 9 3.26 9.66 12.33
C PRO A 9 4.24 10.45 11.44
N VAL A 10 4.68 9.82 10.34
CA VAL A 10 5.68 10.28 9.35
C VAL A 10 5.46 11.72 8.84
N ARG A 11 4.24 12.26 8.94
CA ARG A 11 3.89 13.65 8.59
C ARG A 11 4.67 14.71 9.38
N ALA A 12 5.07 14.43 10.63
CA ALA A 12 5.81 15.37 11.47
C ALA A 12 7.33 15.42 11.16
N ILE A 13 7.89 14.38 10.57
CA ILE A 13 9.34 14.23 10.32
C ILE A 13 9.80 15.12 9.16
N VAL A 14 8.93 15.35 8.17
CA VAL A 14 9.24 16.17 6.99
C VAL A 14 9.26 17.68 7.32
N GLY A 15 8.48 18.12 8.31
CA GLY A 15 8.39 19.53 8.71
C GLY A 15 9.65 20.10 9.40
N LEU A 16 10.66 19.28 9.70
CA LEU A 16 11.86 19.67 10.46
C LEU A 16 13.09 19.98 9.58
N LEU A 17 13.00 19.82 8.26
CA LEU A 17 14.15 19.88 7.33
C LEU A 17 14.55 21.28 6.81
N VAL A 18 14.12 22.39 7.42
CA VAL A 18 14.26 23.74 6.84
C VAL A 18 15.40 24.58 7.46
N LEU A 19 16.58 24.69 6.83
CA LEU A 19 17.54 25.81 7.04
C LEU A 19 18.39 26.22 5.78
N ILE A 20 18.44 27.54 5.54
CA ILE A 20 19.39 28.42 4.76
C ILE A 20 19.07 28.85 3.29
N ALA A 21 18.36 29.98 3.16
CA ALA A 21 18.52 31.18 2.27
C ALA A 21 18.52 31.15 0.69
N CYS A 22 17.56 31.94 0.15
CA CYS A 22 17.57 32.94 -0.95
C CYS A 22 17.49 32.62 -2.48
N SER A 23 16.39 33.14 -3.06
CA SER A 23 16.14 33.85 -4.34
C SER A 23 15.84 33.11 -5.67
N GLY A 24 14.68 33.46 -6.28
CA GLY A 24 14.39 33.34 -7.72
C GLY A 24 12.89 33.18 -8.06
N GLU A 25 12.23 34.26 -8.53
CA GLU A 25 10.80 34.33 -8.91
C GLU A 25 10.53 33.99 -10.40
N ALA A 26 9.42 33.31 -10.69
CA ALA A 26 8.72 33.34 -11.99
C ALA A 26 7.20 33.10 -11.82
N GLU A 27 6.36 33.80 -12.60
CA GLU A 27 4.89 33.62 -12.59
C GLU A 27 4.46 32.33 -13.33
N PRO A 28 3.40 31.60 -12.90
CA PRO A 28 2.93 30.40 -13.58
C PRO A 28 2.16 30.71 -14.87
N ALA A 29 2.37 29.87 -15.88
CA ALA A 29 1.68 29.91 -17.16
C ALA A 29 0.23 29.36 -17.07
N PRO A 30 -0.67 29.71 -18.01
CA PRO A 30 -2.04 29.16 -18.05
C PRO A 30 -2.05 27.62 -18.15
N GLY A 31 -2.91 26.95 -17.36
CA GLY A 31 -3.04 25.48 -17.35
C GLY A 31 -2.13 24.75 -16.35
N MET A 32 -1.33 25.49 -15.58
CA MET A 32 -0.48 24.96 -14.52
C MET A 32 -1.21 24.93 -13.17
N ALA A 33 -1.19 23.79 -12.49
CA ALA A 33 -1.68 23.65 -11.11
C ALA A 33 -0.57 23.96 -10.09
N ALA A 34 0.65 23.48 -10.31
CA ALA A 34 1.83 23.86 -9.51
C ALA A 34 3.13 23.68 -10.29
N SER A 35 4.22 24.27 -9.80
CA SER A 35 5.57 23.99 -10.28
C SER A 35 6.60 23.99 -9.16
N VAL A 36 7.66 23.19 -9.34
CA VAL A 36 8.82 23.11 -8.47
C VAL A 36 10.06 22.97 -9.34
N GLY A 37 10.89 24.02 -9.44
CA GLY A 37 11.97 24.06 -10.42
C GLY A 37 11.44 23.94 -11.85
N ASP A 38 12.00 23.00 -12.63
CA ASP A 38 11.54 22.68 -13.99
C ASP A 38 10.33 21.72 -14.02
N HIS A 39 9.86 21.26 -12.86
CA HIS A 39 8.74 20.34 -12.76
C HIS A 39 7.42 21.09 -12.72
N VAL A 40 6.45 20.62 -13.49
CA VAL A 40 5.13 21.23 -13.64
C VAL A 40 4.07 20.17 -13.40
N LEU A 41 3.14 20.44 -12.48
CA LEU A 41 1.87 19.74 -12.34
C LEU A 41 0.83 20.54 -13.12
N THR A 42 0.27 19.95 -14.18
CA THR A 42 -0.81 20.60 -14.94
C THR A 42 -2.17 20.35 -14.30
N VAL A 43 -3.17 21.13 -14.71
CA VAL A 43 -4.55 20.93 -14.24
C VAL A 43 -5.11 19.58 -14.69
N GLU A 44 -4.69 19.08 -15.85
CA GLU A 44 -5.07 17.78 -16.38
C GLU A 44 -4.49 16.64 -15.54
N GLN A 45 -3.20 16.72 -15.19
CA GLN A 45 -2.56 15.72 -14.33
C GLN A 45 -3.17 15.71 -12.92
N LEU A 46 -3.50 16.88 -12.38
CA LEU A 46 -4.22 16.95 -11.10
C LEU A 46 -5.61 16.32 -11.19
N ALA A 47 -6.36 16.56 -12.27
CA ALA A 47 -7.67 15.95 -12.49
C ALA A 47 -7.59 14.41 -12.57
N GLU A 48 -6.56 13.87 -13.24
CA GLU A 48 -6.32 12.42 -13.30
C GLU A 48 -6.12 11.82 -11.90
N VAL A 49 -5.31 12.44 -11.04
CA VAL A 49 -5.10 11.95 -9.67
C VAL A 49 -6.37 12.06 -8.83
N LEU A 50 -7.18 13.11 -9.02
CA LEU A 50 -8.46 13.29 -8.31
C LEU A 50 -9.49 12.22 -8.69
N VAL A 51 -9.51 11.79 -9.96
CA VAL A 51 -10.34 10.66 -10.40
C VAL A 51 -9.89 9.36 -9.74
N LEU A 52 -8.59 9.17 -9.55
CA LEU A 52 -8.02 7.98 -8.91
C LEU A 52 -8.18 7.98 -7.39
N ALA A 53 -8.36 9.14 -6.77
CA ALA A 53 -8.62 9.29 -5.34
C ALA A 53 -10.09 9.01 -4.96
N GLN A 54 -10.91 8.40 -5.82
CA GLN A 54 -12.25 7.97 -5.41
C GLN A 54 -12.15 6.80 -4.40
N PRO A 55 -13.02 6.76 -3.36
CA PRO A 55 -14.29 7.48 -3.22
C PRO A 55 -14.24 8.82 -2.46
N PHE A 56 -13.10 9.51 -2.35
CA PHE A 56 -13.04 10.79 -1.64
C PHE A 56 -13.87 11.90 -2.34
N PRO A 57 -14.46 12.85 -1.58
CA PRO A 57 -15.22 13.97 -2.15
C PRO A 57 -14.35 14.80 -3.12
N LEU A 58 -14.84 15.00 -4.35
CA LEU A 58 -14.21 15.90 -5.31
C LEU A 58 -14.50 17.35 -4.91
N GLU A 59 -13.66 17.88 -4.04
CA GLU A 59 -13.75 19.23 -3.51
C GLU A 59 -12.43 20.00 -3.72
N VAL A 60 -12.53 21.33 -3.71
CA VAL A 60 -11.39 22.21 -4.00
C VAL A 60 -10.33 22.15 -2.89
N ASP A 61 -10.73 22.04 -1.62
CA ASP A 61 -9.79 22.05 -0.49
C ASP A 61 -8.96 20.75 -0.40
N PRO A 62 -9.53 19.52 -0.53
CA PRO A 62 -8.75 18.30 -0.68
C PRO A 62 -7.83 18.30 -1.92
N ALA A 63 -8.29 18.86 -3.04
CA ALA A 63 -7.46 19.02 -4.23
C ALA A 63 -6.27 19.96 -4.00
N LEU A 64 -6.47 21.05 -3.25
CA LEU A 64 -5.39 21.95 -2.86
C LEU A 64 -4.36 21.25 -1.96
N GLU A 65 -4.80 20.43 -1.01
CA GLU A 65 -3.89 19.64 -0.16
C GLU A 65 -3.09 18.61 -0.98
N LEU A 66 -3.71 17.98 -1.96
CA LEU A 66 -3.01 17.07 -2.88
C LEU A 66 -1.93 17.80 -3.69
N VAL A 67 -2.20 19.01 -4.15
CA VAL A 67 -1.19 19.82 -4.86
C VAL A 67 -0.03 20.21 -3.94
N ARG A 68 -0.31 20.60 -2.69
CA ARG A 68 0.73 20.88 -1.69
C ARG A 68 1.61 19.65 -1.46
N HIS A 69 0.97 18.50 -1.31
CA HIS A 69 1.68 17.24 -1.09
C HIS A 69 2.53 16.84 -2.30
N TRP A 70 2.01 17.03 -3.52
CA TRP A 70 2.77 16.84 -4.75
C TRP A 70 3.99 17.76 -4.82
N ALA A 71 3.82 19.05 -4.54
CA ALA A 71 4.92 20.03 -4.60
C ALA A 71 6.04 19.70 -3.60
N LEU A 72 5.66 19.36 -2.37
CA LEU A 72 6.62 18.93 -1.34
C LEU A 72 7.36 17.66 -1.77
N SER A 73 6.64 16.69 -2.31
CA SER A 73 7.23 15.42 -2.75
C SER A 73 8.14 15.61 -3.97
N ALA A 74 7.76 16.48 -4.92
CA ALA A 74 8.56 16.84 -6.07
C ALA A 74 9.85 17.55 -5.65
N ALA A 75 9.77 18.50 -4.71
CA ALA A 75 10.94 19.20 -4.16
C ALA A 75 11.93 18.23 -3.50
N VAL A 76 11.42 17.30 -2.70
CA VAL A 76 12.23 16.25 -2.06
C VAL A 76 12.86 15.33 -3.11
N ALA A 77 12.09 14.90 -4.12
CA ALA A 77 12.59 14.06 -5.21
C ALA A 77 13.70 14.75 -6.03
N THR A 78 13.56 16.05 -6.34
CA THR A 78 14.58 16.84 -7.02
C THR A 78 15.86 16.96 -6.17
N ALA A 79 15.74 17.16 -4.86
CA ALA A 79 16.89 17.20 -3.95
C ALA A 79 17.64 15.86 -3.89
N PHE A 80 16.90 14.74 -3.83
CA PHE A 80 17.47 13.39 -3.91
C PHE A 80 18.20 13.14 -5.24
N ALA A 81 17.60 13.53 -6.36
CA ALA A 81 18.17 13.34 -7.70
C ALA A 81 19.46 14.16 -7.91
N ALA A 82 19.61 15.27 -7.20
CA ALA A 82 20.81 16.10 -7.19
C ALA A 82 21.96 15.53 -6.34
N GLY A 83 21.74 14.39 -5.66
CA GLY A 83 22.74 13.73 -4.81
C GLY A 83 22.84 14.32 -3.41
N ASP A 84 21.86 15.12 -2.97
CA ASP A 84 21.77 15.60 -1.60
C ASP A 84 21.15 14.52 -0.72
N SER A 85 21.90 14.03 0.27
CA SER A 85 21.42 12.90 1.08
C SER A 85 20.64 13.41 2.29
N LEU A 86 19.33 13.13 2.35
CA LEU A 86 18.53 13.23 3.58
C LEU A 86 19.02 12.31 4.72
N ASN A 87 20.03 11.47 4.41
CA ASN A 87 20.74 10.58 5.31
C ASN A 87 22.06 11.15 5.84
N GLY A 88 22.42 12.38 5.45
CA GLY A 88 23.61 13.05 5.97
C GLY A 88 23.44 13.36 7.46
N LYS A 89 24.54 13.30 8.22
CA LYS A 89 24.52 13.52 9.68
C LYS A 89 23.71 14.75 10.10
N THR A 90 23.86 15.88 9.40
CA THR A 90 23.11 17.11 9.69
C THR A 90 21.60 16.96 9.51
N ALA A 91 21.15 16.27 8.45
CA ALA A 91 19.75 16.03 8.18
C ALA A 91 19.13 15.05 9.17
N VAL A 92 19.87 13.98 9.52
CA VAL A 92 19.46 13.00 10.54
C VAL A 92 19.40 13.66 11.92
N ASP A 93 20.40 14.46 12.28
CA ASP A 93 20.45 15.17 13.56
C ASP A 93 19.30 16.18 13.69
N ALA A 94 18.95 16.86 12.59
CA ALA A 94 17.81 17.77 12.54
C ALA A 94 16.50 16.99 12.67
N ALA A 95 16.27 15.96 11.85
CA ALA A 95 15.04 15.17 11.83
C ALA A 95 14.77 14.39 13.12
N THR A 96 15.84 13.94 13.80
CA THR A 96 15.76 13.22 15.08
C THR A 96 15.88 14.13 16.30
N TRP A 97 15.88 15.46 16.13
CA TRP A 97 16.16 16.43 17.20
C TRP A 97 15.26 16.24 18.43
N ILE A 98 13.96 16.04 18.25
CA ILE A 98 13.03 15.80 19.37
C ILE A 98 13.35 14.47 20.05
N ALA A 99 13.41 13.37 19.28
CA ALA A 99 13.65 12.03 19.82
C ALA A 99 14.98 11.93 20.60
N ARG A 100 16.03 12.60 20.12
CA ARG A 100 17.31 12.66 20.83
C ARG A 100 17.23 13.39 22.16
N ARG A 101 16.48 14.50 22.21
CA ARG A 101 16.28 15.26 23.45
C ARG A 101 15.48 14.46 24.45
N GLU A 102 14.42 13.79 24.02
CA GLU A 102 13.64 12.90 24.89
C GLU A 102 14.49 11.76 25.45
N ALA A 103 15.37 11.17 24.64
CA ALA A 103 16.28 10.13 25.12
C ALA A 103 17.33 10.66 26.14
N VAL A 104 17.84 11.89 25.95
CA VAL A 104 18.73 12.53 26.96
C VAL A 104 17.96 12.87 28.23
N LEU A 105 16.71 13.32 28.13
CA LEU A 105 15.85 13.58 29.29
C LEU A 105 15.55 12.28 30.05
N ALA A 106 15.38 11.15 29.36
CA ALA A 106 15.21 9.85 30.00
C ALA A 106 16.46 9.42 30.77
N LEU A 107 17.66 9.62 30.20
CA LEU A 107 18.93 9.38 30.90
C LEU A 107 19.11 10.28 32.11
N GLU A 108 18.77 11.58 31.99
CA GLU A 108 18.82 12.51 33.14
C GLU A 108 17.89 12.06 34.26
N ARG A 109 16.68 11.65 33.90
CA ARG A 109 15.70 11.15 34.85
C ARG A 109 16.21 9.89 35.56
N GLU A 110 16.74 8.93 34.81
CA GLU A 110 17.28 7.68 35.36
C GLU A 110 18.50 7.93 36.26
N ASP A 111 19.41 8.84 35.87
CA ASP A 111 20.54 9.27 36.71
C ASP A 111 20.06 9.91 38.02
N ARG A 112 18.99 10.71 37.95
CA ARG A 112 18.44 11.45 39.11
C ARG A 112 17.59 10.58 40.04
N LEU A 113 16.76 9.70 39.49
CA LEU A 113 15.71 8.97 40.21
C LEU A 113 15.93 7.45 40.26
N GLY A 114 16.93 6.93 39.55
CA GLY A 114 17.05 5.51 39.26
C GLY A 114 16.14 5.06 38.11
N PRO A 115 16.27 3.78 37.70
CA PRO A 115 15.43 3.22 36.65
C PRO A 115 13.95 3.33 37.03
N PRO A 116 13.04 3.46 36.05
CA PRO A 116 11.61 3.48 36.34
C PRO A 116 11.23 2.21 37.11
N PRO A 117 10.47 2.30 38.21
CA PRO A 117 9.97 1.11 38.87
C PRO A 117 9.10 0.33 37.89
N THR A 118 9.48 -0.91 37.57
CA THR A 118 8.55 -1.84 36.96
C THR A 118 7.51 -2.18 38.02
N VAL A 119 6.23 -1.94 37.71
CA VAL A 119 5.15 -2.49 38.54
C VAL A 119 5.02 -3.97 38.16
N ASP A 120 6.04 -4.76 38.51
CA ASP A 120 6.01 -6.23 38.45
C ASP A 120 5.24 -6.80 39.66
N ASP A 121 4.49 -5.96 40.36
CA ASP A 121 3.64 -6.33 41.50
C ASP A 121 2.15 -6.32 41.06
N PRO A 122 1.63 -7.48 40.64
CA PRO A 122 0.21 -7.66 40.35
C PRO A 122 -0.70 -7.33 41.53
N GLU A 123 -0.21 -7.42 42.78
CA GLU A 123 -1.00 -7.13 43.97
C GLU A 123 -1.22 -5.62 44.12
N LEU A 124 -0.19 -4.80 43.90
CA LEU A 124 -0.32 -3.33 43.89
C LEU A 124 -1.24 -2.85 42.76
N ALA A 125 -1.08 -3.39 41.55
CA ALA A 125 -1.94 -3.06 40.42
C ALA A 125 -3.41 -3.44 40.70
N ARG A 126 -3.62 -4.59 41.34
CA ARG A 126 -4.95 -5.05 41.77
C ARG A 126 -5.54 -4.15 42.85
N GLU A 127 -4.75 -3.76 43.84
CA GLU A 127 -5.18 -2.87 44.93
C GLU A 127 -5.61 -1.50 44.41
N VAL A 128 -4.82 -0.88 43.52
CA VAL A 128 -5.15 0.41 42.91
C VAL A 128 -6.39 0.30 42.02
N PHE A 129 -6.52 -0.81 41.27
CA PHE A 129 -7.71 -1.09 40.48
C PHE A 129 -8.98 -1.20 41.34
N ASP A 130 -8.89 -1.95 42.46
CA ASP A 130 -10.00 -2.19 43.37
C ASP A 130 -10.39 -0.91 44.15
N ARG A 131 -9.44 -0.01 44.45
CA ARG A 131 -9.73 1.35 44.96
C ARG A 131 -10.50 2.21 43.97
N GLY A 132 -10.31 1.98 42.66
CA GLY A 132 -11.04 2.67 41.60
C GLY A 132 -10.72 4.16 41.47
N GLU A 133 -9.60 4.62 42.01
CA GLU A 133 -9.10 6.00 41.89
C GLU A 133 -8.60 6.29 40.48
N LEU A 134 -7.96 5.30 39.85
CA LEU A 134 -7.52 5.34 38.45
C LEU A 134 -8.27 4.25 37.67
N ARG A 135 -8.97 4.64 36.61
CA ARG A 135 -9.88 3.78 35.86
C ARG A 135 -9.45 3.67 34.42
N LEU A 136 -9.34 2.45 33.93
CA LEU A 136 -9.13 2.20 32.51
C LEU A 136 -10.50 2.10 31.84
N PHE A 137 -10.68 2.90 30.78
CA PHE A 137 -11.89 2.88 29.98
C PHE A 137 -11.61 2.43 28.56
N ALA A 138 -12.60 1.79 27.95
CA ALA A 138 -12.68 1.55 26.53
C ALA A 138 -13.96 2.19 25.98
N HIS A 139 -13.99 2.52 24.68
CA HIS A 139 -15.18 3.09 24.07
C HIS A 139 -15.48 2.57 22.66
N VAL A 140 -16.73 2.83 22.26
CA VAL A 140 -17.19 2.81 20.88
C VAL A 140 -17.68 4.21 20.55
N LEU A 141 -17.23 4.78 19.43
CA LEU A 141 -17.64 6.10 18.95
C LEU A 141 -18.43 5.98 17.65
N ARG A 142 -19.61 6.60 17.60
CA ARG A 142 -20.36 6.86 16.37
C ARG A 142 -20.29 8.35 16.08
N ARG A 143 -19.51 8.74 15.06
CA ARG A 143 -19.06 10.13 14.89
C ARG A 143 -20.19 11.01 14.38
N VAL A 144 -20.35 12.19 14.98
CA VAL A 144 -21.20 13.27 14.47
C VAL A 144 -20.51 14.61 14.68
N GLY A 145 -20.70 15.55 13.75
CA GLY A 145 -20.17 16.91 13.82
C GLY A 145 -21.27 17.98 13.77
N PRO A 146 -20.88 19.27 13.86
CA PRO A 146 -21.81 20.40 13.77
C PRO A 146 -22.58 20.43 12.45
N GLU A 147 -21.93 20.04 11.36
CA GLU A 147 -22.50 20.03 10.00
C GLU A 147 -23.18 18.70 9.62
N THR A 148 -23.21 17.70 10.52
CA THR A 148 -23.82 16.40 10.23
C THR A 148 -25.34 16.55 10.04
N PRO A 149 -25.91 16.10 8.91
CA PRO A 149 -27.34 16.20 8.64
C PRO A 149 -28.21 15.59 9.76
N PRO A 150 -29.39 16.17 10.08
CA PRO A 150 -30.26 15.65 11.14
C PRO A 150 -30.63 14.17 11.00
N ALA A 151 -30.82 13.70 9.76
CA ALA A 151 -31.14 12.31 9.46
C ALA A 151 -29.97 11.37 9.79
N GLU A 152 -28.74 11.77 9.47
CA GLU A 152 -27.53 11.01 9.75
C GLU A 152 -27.22 11.00 11.25
N ARG A 153 -27.36 12.15 11.94
CA ARG A 153 -27.25 12.22 13.40
C ARG A 153 -28.24 11.26 14.08
N ALA A 154 -29.49 11.20 13.60
CA ALA A 154 -30.48 10.26 14.12
C ALA A 154 -30.11 8.79 13.85
N LEU A 155 -29.49 8.49 12.71
CA LEU A 155 -28.98 7.16 12.40
C LEU A 155 -27.83 6.74 13.31
N GLN A 156 -26.85 7.61 13.54
CA GLN A 156 -25.73 7.33 14.43
C GLN A 156 -26.20 7.10 15.87
N ARG A 157 -27.19 7.86 16.34
CA ARG A 157 -27.82 7.63 17.65
C ARG A 157 -28.47 6.25 17.73
N ARG A 158 -29.34 5.90 16.78
CA ARG A 158 -30.01 4.58 16.76
C ARG A 158 -29.01 3.43 16.69
N THR A 159 -27.90 3.63 15.97
CA THR A 159 -26.82 2.63 15.88
C THR A 159 -26.13 2.45 17.23
N ALA A 160 -25.81 3.54 17.93
CA ALA A 160 -25.25 3.47 19.28
C ALA A 160 -26.23 2.81 20.28
N GLU A 161 -27.53 3.11 20.18
CA GLU A 161 -28.58 2.49 21.01
C GLU A 161 -28.72 0.99 20.74
N ARG A 162 -28.59 0.56 19.47
CA ARG A 162 -28.58 -0.86 19.10
C ARG A 162 -27.37 -1.58 19.66
N ILE A 163 -26.16 -1.03 19.48
CA ILE A 163 -24.93 -1.62 20.01
C ILE A 163 -25.03 -1.78 21.54
N LEU A 164 -25.60 -0.78 22.23
CA LEU A 164 -25.87 -0.89 23.66
C LEU A 164 -26.84 -2.03 24.01
N ALA A 165 -27.95 -2.15 23.26
CA ALA A 165 -28.91 -3.23 23.48
C ALA A 165 -28.27 -4.62 23.30
N ASP A 166 -27.42 -4.77 22.28
CA ASP A 166 -26.69 -6.01 22.01
C ASP A 166 -25.71 -6.35 23.15
N LEU A 167 -24.96 -5.35 23.65
CA LEU A 167 -24.07 -5.52 24.80
C LEU A 167 -24.83 -5.89 26.08
N VAL A 168 -25.99 -5.27 26.34
CA VAL A 168 -26.84 -5.59 27.50
C VAL A 168 -27.42 -7.00 27.39
N ALA A 169 -27.66 -7.50 26.17
CA ALA A 169 -28.11 -8.86 25.90
C ALA A 169 -26.99 -9.93 26.01
N GLY A 170 -25.76 -9.53 26.34
CA GLY A 170 -24.61 -10.43 26.47
C GLY A 170 -23.70 -10.50 25.24
N GLY A 171 -23.85 -9.58 24.28
CA GLY A 171 -22.95 -9.44 23.14
C GLY A 171 -21.52 -9.07 23.56
N GLY A 172 -20.53 -9.50 22.77
CA GLY A 172 -19.12 -9.29 23.08
C GLY A 172 -18.62 -7.88 22.77
N TRP A 173 -17.79 -7.31 23.66
CA TRP A 173 -17.20 -5.97 23.50
C TRP A 173 -16.42 -5.81 22.18
N ALA A 174 -15.72 -6.85 21.72
CA ALA A 174 -14.97 -6.81 20.45
C ALA A 174 -15.85 -6.54 19.22
N ALA A 175 -17.07 -7.11 19.18
CA ALA A 175 -18.02 -6.88 18.10
C ALA A 175 -18.62 -5.46 18.14
N ALA A 176 -18.74 -4.87 19.33
CA ALA A 176 -19.12 -3.46 19.49
C ALA A 176 -17.99 -2.53 19.01
N VAL A 177 -16.73 -2.84 19.32
CA VAL A 177 -15.55 -2.08 18.86
C VAL A 177 -15.36 -2.13 17.35
N ALA A 178 -15.66 -3.26 16.70
CA ALA A 178 -15.63 -3.37 15.23
C ALA A 178 -16.55 -2.34 14.55
N GLN A 179 -17.64 -1.96 15.23
CA GLN A 179 -18.59 -0.95 14.79
C GLN A 179 -18.22 0.48 15.26
N SER A 180 -17.02 0.71 15.77
CA SER A 180 -16.53 2.04 16.17
C SER A 180 -15.95 2.81 14.98
N GLN A 181 -16.23 4.12 14.90
CA GLN A 181 -15.66 5.05 13.91
C GLN A 181 -14.50 5.90 14.50
N ALA A 182 -13.83 5.35 15.51
CA ALA A 182 -12.58 5.87 16.08
C ALA A 182 -11.44 4.89 15.79
N ASP A 183 -10.89 4.97 14.58
CA ASP A 183 -9.89 4.02 14.05
C ASP A 183 -8.66 3.87 14.95
N GLU A 184 -8.27 4.97 15.60
CA GLU A 184 -7.10 5.03 16.49
C GLU A 184 -7.28 4.13 17.72
N THR A 185 -8.51 4.02 18.20
CA THR A 185 -8.86 3.19 19.36
C THR A 185 -9.39 1.82 18.96
N ARG A 186 -9.99 1.69 17.77
CA ARG A 186 -10.51 0.42 17.24
C ARG A 186 -9.41 -0.62 17.09
N ALA A 187 -8.25 -0.22 16.58
CA ALA A 187 -7.06 -1.06 16.50
C ALA A 187 -6.53 -1.54 17.87
N LEU A 188 -6.96 -0.91 18.97
CA LEU A 188 -6.54 -1.18 20.35
C LEU A 188 -7.68 -1.78 21.21
N GLY A 189 -8.67 -2.43 20.59
CA GLY A 189 -9.80 -3.01 21.33
C GLY A 189 -10.71 -1.95 21.98
N GLY A 190 -10.73 -0.74 21.44
CA GLY A 190 -11.48 0.40 21.95
C GLY A 190 -10.86 1.08 23.17
N VAL A 191 -9.68 0.63 23.64
CA VAL A 191 -9.09 1.13 24.89
C VAL A 191 -8.67 2.60 24.76
N LEU A 192 -9.23 3.46 25.61
CA LEU A 192 -8.97 4.90 25.63
C LEU A 192 -7.71 5.27 26.43
N GLY A 193 -7.55 4.72 27.63
CA GLY A 193 -6.56 5.27 28.57
C GLY A 193 -6.84 4.90 30.02
N LEU A 194 -5.89 5.23 30.90
CA LEU A 194 -6.03 5.19 32.35
C LEU A 194 -6.28 6.62 32.86
N PHE A 195 -7.44 6.86 33.47
CA PHE A 195 -7.91 8.20 33.85
C PHE A 195 -8.25 8.28 35.34
N GLY A 196 -7.89 9.41 35.95
CA GLY A 196 -8.38 9.84 37.26
C GLY A 196 -9.70 10.61 37.15
N PRO A 197 -10.31 11.00 38.29
CA PRO A 197 -11.53 11.80 38.30
C PRO A 197 -11.33 13.15 37.62
N GLY A 198 -12.20 13.51 36.67
CA GLY A 198 -12.19 14.80 35.97
C GLY A 198 -11.25 14.87 34.76
N GLU A 199 -10.59 13.77 34.39
CA GLU A 199 -9.64 13.74 33.27
C GLU A 199 -10.27 13.33 31.94
N LEU A 200 -11.43 12.67 31.97
CA LEU A 200 -12.22 12.47 30.77
C LEU A 200 -12.98 13.76 30.38
N PRO A 201 -13.26 14.00 29.10
CA PRO A 201 -14.04 15.17 28.69
C PRO A 201 -15.49 15.12 29.20
N GLY A 202 -15.95 16.20 29.83
CA GLY A 202 -17.36 16.57 29.99
C GLY A 202 -18.32 15.44 30.42
N GLU A 203 -19.14 14.99 29.48
CA GLU A 203 -20.16 13.96 29.65
C GLU A 203 -19.58 12.56 29.87
N LEU A 204 -18.40 12.27 29.30
CA LEU A 204 -17.73 10.98 29.44
C LEU A 204 -17.23 10.75 30.87
N ASP A 205 -16.66 11.77 31.51
CA ASP A 205 -16.22 11.68 32.90
C ASP A 205 -17.40 11.43 33.85
N ARG A 206 -18.48 12.19 33.67
CA ARG A 206 -19.70 12.04 34.46
C ARG A 206 -20.27 10.62 34.34
N ALA A 207 -20.22 10.00 33.17
CA ALA A 207 -20.65 8.62 32.99
C ALA A 207 -19.64 7.62 33.56
N GLY A 208 -18.35 7.84 33.30
CA GLY A 208 -17.21 7.03 33.76
C GLY A 208 -17.18 6.81 35.27
N VAL A 209 -17.43 7.86 36.05
CA VAL A 209 -17.39 7.81 37.52
C VAL A 209 -18.43 6.83 38.12
N ARG A 210 -19.54 6.58 37.41
CA ARG A 210 -20.62 5.70 37.88
C ARG A 210 -20.55 4.27 37.34
N LEU A 211 -19.56 3.95 36.49
CA LEU A 211 -19.43 2.64 35.87
C LEU A 211 -18.68 1.68 36.80
N GLU A 212 -19.29 0.52 37.04
CA GLU A 212 -18.66 -0.61 37.72
C GLU A 212 -17.80 -1.44 36.75
N PRO A 213 -16.78 -2.18 37.23
CA PRO A 213 -16.03 -3.10 36.37
C PRO A 213 -16.96 -4.13 35.70
N GLY A 214 -16.76 -4.34 34.40
CA GLY A 214 -17.60 -5.19 33.55
C GLY A 214 -18.89 -4.53 33.04
N SER A 215 -19.13 -3.24 33.33
CA SER A 215 -20.35 -2.54 32.90
C SER A 215 -20.10 -1.55 31.77
N VAL A 216 -21.17 -1.31 30.98
CA VAL A 216 -21.21 -0.34 29.87
C VAL A 216 -22.19 0.80 30.18
N SER A 217 -21.89 2.01 29.71
CA SER A 217 -22.74 3.18 29.92
C SER A 217 -24.00 3.16 29.07
N SER A 218 -24.95 4.03 29.39
CA SER A 218 -25.92 4.49 28.39
C SER A 218 -25.22 5.20 27.22
N VAL A 219 -25.93 5.47 26.13
CA VAL A 219 -25.40 6.30 25.04
C VAL A 219 -25.11 7.71 25.57
N ILE A 220 -23.87 8.18 25.37
CA ILE A 220 -23.40 9.50 25.78
C ILE A 220 -23.23 10.35 24.52
N GLU A 221 -23.90 11.50 24.46
CA GLU A 221 -23.70 12.45 23.36
C GLU A 221 -22.62 13.47 23.74
N THR A 222 -21.63 13.63 22.86
CA THR A 222 -20.57 14.63 22.96
C THR A 222 -20.55 15.47 21.68
N VAL A 223 -19.62 16.42 21.59
CA VAL A 223 -19.38 17.19 20.36
C VAL A 223 -18.84 16.34 19.21
N ASP A 224 -18.21 15.19 19.51
CA ASP A 224 -17.58 14.30 18.54
C ASP A 224 -18.50 13.17 18.06
N GLY A 225 -19.57 12.88 18.81
CA GLY A 225 -20.41 11.74 18.50
C GLY A 225 -21.25 11.19 19.63
N PHE A 226 -21.75 9.98 19.39
CA PHE A 226 -22.38 9.13 20.39
C PHE A 226 -21.38 8.09 20.86
N HIS A 227 -21.11 8.06 22.17
CA HIS A 227 -20.18 7.14 22.79
C HIS A 227 -20.89 6.09 23.64
N LEU A 228 -20.34 4.88 23.63
CA LEU A 228 -20.56 3.86 24.66
C LEU A 228 -19.25 3.67 25.41
N LEU A 229 -19.27 3.84 26.73
CA LEU A 229 -18.10 3.73 27.59
C LEU A 229 -18.16 2.42 28.35
N TYR A 230 -17.13 1.60 28.25
CA TYR A 230 -16.96 0.33 28.97
C TYR A 230 -15.84 0.45 30.00
N ARG A 231 -16.08 -0.08 31.19
CA ARG A 231 -15.05 -0.24 32.23
C ARG A 231 -14.69 -1.73 32.31
N PRO A 232 -13.59 -2.19 31.70
CA PRO A 232 -13.19 -3.60 31.78
C PRO A 232 -12.92 -4.06 33.21
N THR A 233 -13.09 -5.36 33.45
CA THR A 233 -12.66 -6.05 34.66
C THR A 233 -11.14 -6.19 34.69
N PHE A 234 -10.56 -6.31 35.89
CA PHE A 234 -9.12 -6.54 36.02
C PHE A 234 -8.66 -7.84 35.34
N ALA A 235 -9.52 -8.86 35.23
CA ALA A 235 -9.19 -10.09 34.53
C ALA A 235 -8.97 -9.86 33.03
N GLU A 236 -9.67 -8.90 32.43
CA GLU A 236 -9.53 -8.54 31.02
C GLU A 236 -8.32 -7.65 30.76
N VAL A 237 -7.94 -6.78 31.71
CA VAL A 237 -6.94 -5.71 31.46
C VAL A 237 -5.80 -5.64 32.46
N GLY A 238 -5.63 -6.58 33.37
CA GLY A 238 -4.68 -6.50 34.49
C GLY A 238 -3.23 -6.17 34.06
N ALA A 239 -2.74 -6.79 32.99
CA ALA A 239 -1.40 -6.52 32.46
C ALA A 239 -1.27 -5.10 31.87
N ILE A 240 -2.25 -4.67 31.07
CA ILE A 240 -2.29 -3.31 30.48
C ILE A 240 -2.47 -2.25 31.58
N TYR A 241 -3.24 -2.57 32.61
CA TYR A 241 -3.47 -1.70 33.75
C TYR A 241 -2.20 -1.49 34.56
N ALA A 242 -1.45 -2.57 34.87
CA ALA A 242 -0.19 -2.50 35.60
C ALA A 242 0.87 -1.64 34.88
N ASP A 243 1.03 -1.87 33.57
CA ASP A 243 1.95 -1.09 32.72
C ASP A 243 1.62 0.42 32.71
N ARG A 244 0.34 0.75 32.49
CA ARG A 244 -0.11 2.15 32.47
C ARG A 244 -0.07 2.80 33.83
N LEU A 245 -0.35 2.06 34.90
CA LEU A 245 -0.24 2.54 36.27
C LEU A 245 1.22 2.88 36.60
N GLY A 246 2.17 2.01 36.26
CA GLY A 246 3.60 2.28 36.42
C GLY A 246 4.02 3.56 35.70
N SER A 247 3.63 3.68 34.42
CA SER A 247 3.90 4.88 33.62
C SER A 247 3.30 6.16 34.22
N ARG A 248 2.11 6.07 34.80
CA ARG A 248 1.41 7.20 35.40
C ARG A 248 2.03 7.65 36.73
N MET A 249 2.35 6.69 37.60
CA MET A 249 3.06 6.97 38.87
C MET A 249 4.42 7.63 38.59
N LEU A 250 5.08 7.21 37.52
CA LEU A 250 6.32 7.84 37.03
C LEU A 250 6.12 9.31 36.65
N ALA A 251 5.12 9.57 35.82
CA ALA A 251 4.82 10.91 35.32
C ALA A 251 4.39 11.87 36.45
N GLU A 252 3.59 11.39 37.41
CA GLU A 252 3.14 12.17 38.57
C GLU A 252 4.32 12.52 39.50
N ALA A 253 5.25 11.58 39.71
CA ALA A 253 6.48 11.83 40.47
C ALA A 253 7.41 12.85 39.79
N ASP A 254 7.52 12.81 38.46
CA ASP A 254 8.31 13.78 37.69
C ASP A 254 7.64 15.16 37.63
N ALA A 255 6.32 15.23 37.48
CA ALA A 255 5.57 16.49 37.48
C ALA A 255 5.63 17.22 38.83
N ALA A 256 5.49 16.49 39.95
CA ALA A 256 5.67 17.06 41.29
C ALA A 256 7.09 17.61 41.51
N SER A 257 8.09 17.00 40.85
CA SER A 257 9.48 17.48 40.87
C SER A 257 9.70 18.72 39.99
N ALA A 258 8.82 18.99 39.02
CA ALA A 258 8.97 20.06 38.04
C ALA A 258 8.74 21.45 38.63
N GLU A 259 7.64 21.65 39.34
CA GLU A 259 7.31 22.95 39.95
C GLU A 259 8.39 23.40 40.95
N ALA A 260 8.83 22.48 41.82
CA ALA A 260 9.89 22.74 42.78
C ALA A 260 11.23 23.08 42.09
N ALA A 261 11.58 22.38 41.01
CA ALA A 261 12.81 22.61 40.25
C ALA A 261 12.78 23.95 39.50
N LEU A 262 11.67 24.28 38.84
CA LEU A 262 11.47 25.58 38.18
C LEU A 262 11.59 26.73 39.18
N ALA A 263 10.97 26.60 40.36
CA ALA A 263 11.07 27.59 41.43
C ALA A 263 12.51 27.74 41.94
N ALA A 264 13.21 26.64 42.19
CA ALA A 264 14.60 26.64 42.64
C ALA A 264 15.57 27.25 41.61
N ALA A 265 15.31 27.06 40.31
CA ALA A 265 16.08 27.66 39.22
C ALA A 265 15.74 29.14 38.97
N GLY A 266 14.73 29.71 39.66
CA GLY A 266 14.29 31.07 39.45
C GLY A 266 13.60 31.29 38.10
N PHE A 267 12.88 30.26 37.60
CA PHE A 267 12.20 30.30 36.31
C PHE A 267 11.10 31.37 36.26
N ARG A 268 11.02 32.13 35.15
CA ARG A 268 9.99 33.14 34.90
C ARG A 268 9.62 33.19 33.42
N VAL A 269 8.31 33.18 33.14
CA VAL A 269 7.78 33.50 31.79
C VAL A 269 7.97 34.99 31.51
N VAL A 270 8.46 35.32 30.31
CA VAL A 270 8.68 36.70 29.89
C VAL A 270 7.34 37.41 29.66
N GLU A 271 7.24 38.67 30.08
CA GLU A 271 6.03 39.47 29.85
C GLU A 271 5.71 39.57 28.35
N GLY A 272 4.46 39.30 27.98
CA GLY A 272 4.02 39.30 26.58
C GLY A 272 4.37 38.04 25.78
N ALA A 273 4.98 37.02 26.42
CA ALA A 273 5.31 35.75 25.75
C ALA A 273 4.09 35.08 25.10
N GLY A 274 2.88 35.22 25.66
CA GLY A 274 1.66 34.66 25.08
C GLY A 274 1.35 35.16 23.66
N ALA A 275 1.60 36.44 23.39
CA ALA A 275 1.41 37.00 22.04
C ALA A 275 2.48 36.49 21.06
N VAL A 276 3.69 36.23 21.54
CA VAL A 276 4.75 35.61 20.73
C VAL A 276 4.39 34.17 20.43
N VAL A 277 3.98 33.39 21.43
CA VAL A 277 3.54 32.00 21.28
C VAL A 277 2.44 31.85 20.23
N ARG A 278 1.40 32.68 20.26
CA ARG A 278 0.31 32.63 19.26
C ARG A 278 0.79 32.90 17.83
N ARG A 279 1.76 33.82 17.65
CA ARG A 279 2.37 34.09 16.33
C ARG A 279 3.28 32.96 15.87
N VAL A 280 4.06 32.38 16.79
CA VAL A 280 4.88 31.20 16.49
C VAL A 280 3.96 30.02 16.12
N ALA A 281 2.84 29.82 16.80
CA ALA A 281 1.88 28.75 16.48
C ALA A 281 1.22 28.93 15.10
N ALA A 282 0.94 30.16 14.70
CA ALA A 282 0.38 30.45 13.37
C ALA A 282 1.38 30.19 12.23
N ALA A 283 2.68 30.42 12.45
CA ALA A 283 3.72 30.23 11.44
C ALA A 283 5.07 29.85 12.08
N PRO A 284 5.28 28.59 12.53
CA PRO A 284 6.47 28.20 13.29
C PRO A 284 7.79 28.42 12.53
N ALA A 285 7.79 28.21 11.21
CA ALA A 285 8.99 28.28 10.38
C ALA A 285 9.66 29.66 10.37
N ASP A 286 8.88 30.74 10.48
CA ASP A 286 9.39 32.13 10.52
C ASP A 286 10.23 32.42 11.78
N TRP A 287 10.20 31.51 12.75
CA TRP A 287 10.77 31.67 14.08
C TRP A 287 11.96 30.75 14.38
N PHE A 288 12.36 29.86 13.46
CA PHE A 288 13.45 28.90 13.71
C PHE A 288 14.83 29.50 13.99
N ASP A 289 15.06 30.74 13.56
CA ASP A 289 16.30 31.50 13.81
C ASP A 289 16.08 32.69 14.77
N ARG A 290 14.91 32.77 15.43
CA ARG A 290 14.55 33.88 16.31
C ARG A 290 14.89 33.54 17.76
N GLU A 291 15.89 34.23 18.28
CA GLU A 291 16.44 34.02 19.64
C GLU A 291 15.65 34.72 20.76
N ALA A 292 14.43 35.18 20.51
CA ALA A 292 13.62 35.87 21.51
C ALA A 292 13.29 34.92 22.68
N ALA A 293 13.52 35.37 23.92
CA ALA A 293 13.21 34.57 25.12
C ALA A 293 11.69 34.57 25.40
N LEU A 294 11.14 33.38 25.60
CA LEU A 294 9.77 33.16 26.05
C LEU A 294 9.70 32.93 27.57
N ALA A 295 10.77 32.34 28.14
CA ALA A 295 10.98 32.22 29.58
C ALA A 295 12.47 32.21 29.91
N THR A 296 12.83 32.55 31.15
CA THR A 296 14.22 32.64 31.63
C THR A 296 14.40 32.02 33.01
N TRP A 297 15.61 31.56 33.34
CA TRP A 297 16.02 31.08 34.67
C TRP A 297 17.50 31.40 34.89
N THR A 298 18.06 31.10 36.07
CA THR A 298 19.43 31.51 36.45
C THR A 298 20.52 31.00 35.49
N ALA A 299 20.31 29.86 34.84
CA ALA A 299 21.30 29.22 33.97
C ALA A 299 20.91 29.21 32.48
N GLY A 300 19.79 29.83 32.07
CA GLY A 300 19.34 29.75 30.67
C GLY A 300 17.99 30.40 30.36
N ALA A 301 17.49 30.11 29.15
CA ALA A 301 16.21 30.61 28.65
C ALA A 301 15.56 29.64 27.65
N LEU A 302 14.22 29.59 27.65
CA LEU A 302 13.42 28.95 26.60
C LEU A 302 13.25 29.98 25.47
N ARG A 303 13.74 29.66 24.28
CA ARG A 303 13.76 30.58 23.14
C ARG A 303 12.64 30.29 22.14
N ALA A 304 12.22 31.31 21.39
CA ALA A 304 11.19 31.20 20.37
C ALA A 304 11.57 30.22 19.26
N ALA A 305 12.85 30.15 18.87
CA ALA A 305 13.38 29.14 17.96
C ALA A 305 13.16 27.70 18.46
N THR A 306 13.49 27.43 19.73
CA THR A 306 13.28 26.11 20.35
C THR A 306 11.78 25.77 20.42
N PHE A 307 10.96 26.74 20.83
CA PHE A 307 9.51 26.59 20.89
C PHE A 307 8.89 26.32 19.51
N ALA A 308 9.35 27.05 18.49
CA ALA A 308 8.93 26.86 17.10
C ALA A 308 9.21 25.44 16.61
N ARG A 309 10.38 24.86 16.94
CA ARG A 309 10.74 23.48 16.57
C ARG A 309 9.81 22.44 17.22
N TYR A 310 9.40 22.66 18.47
CA TYR A 310 8.39 21.81 19.11
C TYR A 310 7.01 21.93 18.43
N LEU A 311 6.60 23.15 18.06
CA LEU A 311 5.31 23.36 17.38
C LEU A 311 5.30 22.86 15.94
N ALA A 312 6.43 22.85 15.25
CA ALA A 312 6.54 22.34 13.88
C ALA A 312 6.15 20.85 13.78
N ALA A 313 6.27 20.10 14.88
CA ALA A 313 5.92 18.70 14.97
C ALA A 313 4.42 18.42 15.30
N LEU A 314 3.61 19.46 15.54
CA LEU A 314 2.18 19.34 15.82
C LEU A 314 1.31 19.42 14.56
N GLU A 315 0.12 18.81 14.59
CA GLU A 315 -0.83 18.89 13.50
C GLU A 315 -1.42 20.30 13.33
N ALA A 316 -1.91 20.61 12.13
CA ALA A 316 -2.45 21.95 11.82
C ALA A 316 -3.60 22.37 12.76
N GLY A 317 -4.51 21.44 13.09
CA GLY A 317 -5.61 21.70 14.01
C GLY A 317 -5.15 21.99 15.44
N GLU A 318 -4.15 21.25 15.93
CA GLU A 318 -3.55 21.46 17.26
C GLU A 318 -2.84 22.82 17.35
N ARG A 319 -2.09 23.18 16.31
CA ARG A 319 -1.46 24.51 16.21
C ARG A 319 -2.48 25.63 16.19
N GLN A 320 -3.59 25.45 15.47
CA GLN A 320 -4.66 26.45 15.42
C GLN A 320 -5.36 26.62 16.77
N GLY A 321 -5.50 25.55 17.55
CA GLY A 321 -5.97 25.61 18.95
C GLY A 321 -5.01 26.41 19.85
N LEU A 322 -3.69 26.29 19.63
CA LEU A 322 -2.69 27.09 20.35
C LEU A 322 -2.67 28.55 19.91
N ALA A 323 -2.94 28.84 18.64
CA ALA A 323 -3.05 30.20 18.12
C ALA A 323 -4.23 30.97 18.75
N SER A 324 -5.26 30.26 19.23
CA SER A 324 -6.42 30.81 19.92
C SER A 324 -6.41 30.60 21.45
N ALA A 325 -5.34 30.03 22.01
CA ALA A 325 -5.24 29.72 23.44
C ALA A 325 -5.16 30.98 24.33
N ASP A 326 -5.77 30.87 25.51
CA ASP A 326 -5.69 31.90 26.55
C ASP A 326 -4.30 31.97 27.22
N ASP A 327 -4.05 33.04 27.96
CA ASP A 327 -2.73 33.28 28.56
C ASP A 327 -2.41 32.27 29.68
N ARG A 328 -3.42 31.69 30.33
CA ARG A 328 -3.22 30.65 31.35
C ARG A 328 -2.70 29.36 30.72
N SER A 329 -3.35 28.90 29.66
CA SER A 329 -2.96 27.69 28.91
C SER A 329 -1.59 27.88 28.26
N THR A 330 -1.32 29.08 27.75
CA THR A 330 -0.01 29.43 27.21
C THR A 330 1.09 29.41 28.27
N THR A 331 0.81 29.93 29.48
CA THR A 331 1.76 29.91 30.60
C THR A 331 2.06 28.48 31.06
N ALA A 332 1.04 27.62 31.16
CA ALA A 332 1.24 26.22 31.52
C ALA A 332 2.14 25.48 30.51
N LEU A 333 1.93 25.72 29.21
CA LEU A 333 2.77 25.15 28.16
C LEU A 333 4.23 25.64 28.24
N LEU A 334 4.43 26.92 28.52
CA LEU A 334 5.78 27.49 28.67
C LEU A 334 6.50 26.97 29.93
N ASN A 335 5.79 26.74 31.03
CA ASN A 335 6.36 26.13 32.24
C ASN A 335 6.84 24.70 31.96
N GLU A 336 6.02 23.91 31.27
CA GLU A 336 6.34 22.52 30.93
C GLU A 336 7.55 22.40 30.00
N LEU A 337 7.56 23.17 28.90
CA LEU A 337 8.71 23.21 27.99
C LEU A 337 9.94 23.82 28.67
N GLY A 338 9.74 24.83 29.51
CA GLY A 338 10.80 25.43 30.32
C GLY A 338 11.46 24.45 31.27
N TYR A 339 10.68 23.56 31.88
CA TYR A 339 11.19 22.50 32.75
C TYR A 339 12.06 21.51 31.97
N ARG A 340 11.62 21.11 30.78
CA ARG A 340 12.41 20.25 29.88
C ARG A 340 13.72 20.91 29.47
N GLU A 341 13.72 22.20 29.13
CA GLU A 341 14.96 22.92 28.82
C GLU A 341 15.90 23.03 30.02
N LEU A 342 15.35 23.25 31.22
CA LEU A 342 16.12 23.25 32.46
C LEU A 342 16.81 21.89 32.67
N ARG A 343 16.08 20.78 32.53
CA ARG A 343 16.64 19.42 32.66
C ARG A 343 17.66 19.09 31.59
N MET A 344 17.43 19.51 30.35
CA MET A 344 18.42 19.36 29.27
C MET A 344 19.72 20.12 29.59
N ALA A 345 19.64 21.32 30.18
CA ALA A 345 20.82 22.06 30.60
C ALA A 345 21.56 21.36 31.76
N GLU A 346 20.84 20.77 32.71
CA GLU A 346 21.41 19.99 33.81
C GLU A 346 22.08 18.69 33.30
N ALA A 347 21.43 17.97 32.38
CA ALA A 347 21.99 16.80 31.71
C ALA A 347 23.32 17.14 31.01
N ALA A 348 23.34 18.25 30.26
CA ALA A 348 24.55 18.72 29.58
C ALA A 348 25.66 19.10 30.57
N ALA A 349 25.33 19.75 31.69
CA ALA A 349 26.30 20.10 32.74
C ALA A 349 26.93 18.86 33.41
N ARG A 350 26.21 17.73 33.46
CA ARG A 350 26.70 16.43 33.96
C ARG A 350 27.37 15.59 32.87
N GLY A 351 27.40 16.06 31.62
CA GLY A 351 27.96 15.31 30.50
C GLY A 351 27.11 14.11 30.07
N LEU A 352 25.81 14.08 30.43
CA LEU A 352 24.89 13.05 29.97
C LEU A 352 24.63 13.26 28.47
N ALA A 353 24.96 12.24 27.69
CA ALA A 353 24.77 12.22 26.25
C ALA A 353 24.30 10.83 25.84
N LEU A 354 23.63 10.75 24.69
CA LEU A 354 23.27 9.47 24.10
C LEU A 354 24.54 8.68 23.80
N ASP A 355 24.53 7.40 24.15
CA ASP A 355 25.56 6.50 23.69
C ASP A 355 25.48 6.31 22.16
N SER A 356 26.55 5.76 21.59
CA SER A 356 26.64 5.56 20.15
C SER A 356 25.59 4.58 19.61
N VAL A 357 25.09 3.67 20.44
CA VAL A 357 24.09 2.65 20.05
C VAL A 357 22.73 3.31 19.93
N THR A 358 22.24 4.01 20.95
CA THR A 358 20.96 4.73 20.90
C THR A 358 20.96 5.82 19.83
N ALA A 359 22.08 6.54 19.66
CA ALA A 359 22.20 7.53 18.59
C ALA A 359 22.13 6.89 17.20
N GLN A 360 22.70 5.69 17.04
CA GLN A 360 22.65 4.91 15.81
C GLN A 360 21.24 4.33 15.56
N GLU A 361 20.57 3.83 16.59
CA GLU A 361 19.18 3.32 16.50
C GLU A 361 18.20 4.41 16.06
N LEU A 362 18.32 5.63 16.59
CA LEU A 362 17.52 6.77 16.15
C LEU A 362 17.81 7.14 14.69
N ALA A 363 19.07 7.07 14.28
CA ALA A 363 19.46 7.31 12.88
C ALA A 363 18.99 6.18 11.94
N GLU A 364 18.93 4.94 12.41
CA GLU A 364 18.41 3.78 11.70
C GLU A 364 16.90 3.86 11.54
N ARG A 365 16.17 4.24 12.61
CA ARG A 365 14.74 4.49 12.55
C ARG A 365 14.41 5.60 11.55
N HIS A 366 15.12 6.73 11.59
CA HIS A 366 14.95 7.80 10.60
C HIS A 366 15.22 7.33 9.16
N ARG A 367 16.26 6.51 8.95
CA ARG A 367 16.53 5.90 7.65
C ARG A 367 15.42 4.95 7.22
N SER A 368 14.92 4.12 8.13
CA SER A 368 13.81 3.21 7.89
C SER A 368 12.51 3.97 7.58
N ASP A 369 12.23 5.07 8.27
CA ASP A 369 11.07 5.92 8.02
C ASP A 369 11.19 6.64 6.66
N LEU A 370 12.39 7.10 6.32
CA LEU A 370 12.71 7.64 4.99
C LEU A 370 12.60 6.58 3.89
N GLU A 371 12.97 5.33 4.17
CA GLU A 371 12.86 4.21 3.24
C GLU A 371 11.40 3.76 3.06
N ALA A 372 10.62 3.69 4.14
CA ALA A 372 9.18 3.43 4.09
C ALA A 372 8.42 4.57 3.41
N TRP A 373 8.82 5.82 3.64
CA TRP A 373 8.28 6.96 2.91
C TRP A 373 8.71 6.92 1.44
N ARG A 374 9.97 6.60 1.14
CA ARG A 374 10.44 6.39 -0.23
C ARG A 374 9.59 5.32 -0.87
N GLU A 375 9.35 4.20 -0.23
CA GLU A 375 8.52 3.11 -0.74
C GLU A 375 7.04 3.52 -0.93
N ALA A 376 6.49 4.34 -0.02
CA ALA A 376 5.14 4.89 -0.16
C ALA A 376 5.02 5.91 -1.31
N VAL A 377 6.03 6.76 -1.49
CA VAL A 377 6.08 7.84 -2.50
C VAL A 377 6.58 7.36 -3.85
N THR A 378 7.46 6.36 -3.89
CA THR A 378 7.84 5.58 -5.08
C THR A 378 6.98 4.33 -5.22
N GLY A 379 5.86 4.26 -4.49
CA GLY A 379 4.88 3.19 -4.57
C GLY A 379 4.13 3.23 -5.90
N GLN A 380 3.27 2.25 -6.11
CA GLN A 380 2.68 2.02 -7.43
C GLN A 380 1.44 2.88 -7.76
N GLY A 381 0.92 3.63 -6.80
CA GLY A 381 -0.17 4.59 -7.04
C GLY A 381 0.21 5.71 -8.01
N ALA A 382 -0.77 6.33 -8.66
CA ALA A 382 -0.53 7.31 -9.73
C ALA A 382 0.31 8.53 -9.30
N LEU A 383 0.18 8.98 -8.05
CA LEU A 383 1.05 10.03 -7.51
C LEU A 383 2.52 9.56 -7.49
N GLY A 384 2.78 8.30 -7.10
CA GLY A 384 4.14 7.74 -7.10
C GLY A 384 4.69 7.43 -8.49
N VAL A 385 3.84 7.12 -9.47
CA VAL A 385 4.24 7.05 -10.89
C VAL A 385 4.73 8.40 -11.39
N HIS A 386 3.97 9.48 -11.17
CA HIS A 386 4.37 10.82 -11.60
C HIS A 386 5.63 11.33 -10.90
N LEU A 387 5.80 11.03 -9.62
CA LEU A 387 7.00 11.45 -8.88
C LEU A 387 8.27 10.68 -9.33
N ARG A 388 8.13 9.44 -9.83
CA ARG A 388 9.23 8.72 -10.50
C ARG A 388 9.61 9.34 -11.84
N GLU A 389 8.64 9.81 -12.63
CA GLU A 389 8.90 10.51 -13.90
C GLU A 389 9.59 11.86 -13.69
N VAL A 390 9.27 12.54 -12.58
CA VAL A 390 9.94 13.75 -12.09
C VAL A 390 11.40 13.45 -11.72
N ALA A 391 11.64 12.40 -10.92
CA ALA A 391 12.98 12.00 -10.49
C ALA A 391 13.89 11.49 -11.63
N ALA A 392 13.30 10.92 -12.69
CA ALA A 392 14.04 10.38 -13.84
C ALA A 392 14.61 11.46 -14.79
N ARG A 393 14.08 12.70 -14.74
CA ARG A 393 14.54 13.82 -15.58
C ARG A 393 15.69 14.54 -14.91
N ARG A 394 16.93 14.11 -15.16
CA ARG A 394 18.14 14.80 -14.67
C ARG A 394 18.31 16.18 -15.32
N THR A 395 17.87 17.26 -14.68
CA THR A 395 18.29 18.62 -15.07
C THR A 395 18.63 19.52 -13.89
N ALA A 396 19.84 20.10 -13.99
CA ALA A 396 20.45 21.23 -13.27
C ALA A 396 20.50 21.23 -11.72
N ARG A 397 21.56 21.84 -11.17
CA ARG A 397 21.83 21.97 -9.74
C ARG A 397 21.13 23.21 -9.15
N PRO A 398 20.15 23.06 -8.25
CA PRO A 398 19.96 24.00 -7.17
C PRO A 398 20.62 23.45 -5.90
N SER A 399 21.40 24.27 -5.19
CA SER A 399 21.70 24.02 -3.78
C SER A 399 20.40 24.11 -2.96
N LEU A 400 20.30 23.41 -1.83
CA LEU A 400 19.12 23.36 -0.94
C LEU A 400 18.52 24.70 -0.49
N GLY A 401 19.23 25.83 -0.64
CA GLY A 401 18.75 27.13 -0.18
C GLY A 401 17.47 27.67 -0.85
N PRO A 402 17.34 27.65 -2.18
CA PRO A 402 16.08 27.93 -2.87
C PRO A 402 14.98 26.87 -2.71
N VAL A 403 15.30 25.61 -2.39
CA VAL A 403 14.30 24.53 -2.18
C VAL A 403 13.56 24.74 -0.85
N LEU A 404 14.28 25.20 0.17
CA LEU A 404 13.70 25.52 1.47
C LEU A 404 13.08 26.91 1.53
N ALA A 405 13.51 27.83 0.65
CA ALA A 405 12.76 29.04 0.36
C ALA A 405 11.43 28.75 -0.38
N ALA A 406 11.28 27.62 -1.07
CA ALA A 406 10.03 27.28 -1.78
C ALA A 406 8.88 26.93 -0.82
N GLU A 407 9.16 26.45 0.39
CA GLU A 407 8.14 26.29 1.43
C GLU A 407 7.74 27.65 2.07
N LEU A 408 8.62 28.67 2.00
CA LEU A 408 8.45 29.98 2.66
C LEU A 408 8.14 31.16 1.71
N LEU A 409 8.27 31.00 0.39
CA LEU A 409 7.90 32.01 -0.63
C LEU A 409 6.98 31.45 -1.72
N SER A 410 6.74 30.14 -1.75
CA SER A 410 5.62 29.59 -2.50
C SER A 410 4.54 29.11 -1.52
N THR A 411 3.69 30.05 -1.11
CA THR A 411 2.33 29.86 -1.62
C THR A 411 2.55 29.67 -3.11
N ALA A 412 2.64 28.42 -3.58
CA ALA A 412 2.51 28.15 -4.99
C ALA A 412 1.37 29.06 -5.41
N ARG A 413 1.56 29.79 -6.51
CA ARG A 413 0.46 30.54 -7.12
C ARG A 413 -0.53 29.48 -7.63
N LEU A 414 -1.12 28.77 -6.67
CA LEU A 414 -2.19 27.81 -6.70
C LEU A 414 -3.36 28.72 -6.90
N GLY A 415 -3.74 28.88 -8.16
CA GLY A 415 -5.10 29.27 -8.42
C GLY A 415 -5.93 28.23 -7.70
N ARG A 416 -6.62 28.63 -6.63
CA ARG A 416 -7.87 27.98 -6.23
C ARG A 416 -8.73 27.70 -7.48
N ASP A 417 -8.62 28.56 -8.48
CA ASP A 417 -9.11 28.43 -9.85
C ASP A 417 -8.55 27.22 -10.62
N ALA A 418 -7.26 26.89 -10.50
CA ALA A 418 -6.64 25.71 -11.12
C ALA A 418 -7.09 24.41 -10.44
N ALA A 419 -7.18 24.39 -9.11
CA ALA A 419 -7.75 23.27 -8.36
C ALA A 419 -9.26 23.10 -8.64
N ALA A 420 -10.00 24.21 -8.71
CA ALA A 420 -11.40 24.21 -9.12
C ALA A 420 -11.58 23.72 -10.56
N ALA A 421 -10.72 24.14 -11.48
CA ALA A 421 -10.72 23.66 -12.86
C ALA A 421 -10.31 22.19 -12.98
N ALA A 422 -9.46 21.67 -12.09
CA ALA A 422 -9.14 20.25 -12.02
C ALA A 422 -10.32 19.44 -11.48
N VAL A 423 -10.99 19.92 -10.43
CA VAL A 423 -12.21 19.31 -9.88
C VAL A 423 -13.32 19.29 -10.91
N ASP A 424 -13.54 20.39 -11.64
CA ASP A 424 -14.54 20.49 -12.71
C ASP A 424 -14.21 19.55 -13.88
N ARG A 425 -12.93 19.45 -14.26
CA ARG A 425 -12.48 18.47 -15.25
C ARG A 425 -12.61 17.04 -14.78
N ALA A 426 -12.24 16.72 -13.54
CA ALA A 426 -12.40 15.38 -12.96
C ALA A 426 -13.86 14.97 -12.94
N ARG A 427 -14.76 15.88 -12.52
CA ARG A 427 -16.21 15.68 -12.61
C ARG A 427 -16.68 15.46 -14.05
N THR A 428 -16.18 16.26 -14.99
CA THR A 428 -16.51 16.11 -16.42
C THR A 428 -16.01 14.78 -16.98
N LEU A 429 -14.82 14.32 -16.61
CA LEU A 429 -14.26 13.04 -17.03
C LEU A 429 -15.05 11.87 -16.44
N ILE A 430 -15.49 11.99 -15.19
CA ILE A 430 -16.37 11.01 -14.54
C ILE A 430 -17.74 10.96 -15.22
N VAL A 431 -18.35 12.12 -15.47
CA VAL A 431 -19.64 12.21 -16.18
C VAL A 431 -19.53 11.72 -17.62
N ALA A 432 -18.48 12.10 -18.36
CA ALA A 432 -18.24 11.62 -19.72
C ALA A 432 -17.89 10.12 -19.77
N ALA A 433 -17.23 9.57 -18.73
CA ALA A 433 -17.04 8.13 -18.60
C ALA A 433 -18.34 7.39 -18.23
N MET A 434 -19.31 8.09 -17.64
CA MET A 434 -20.66 7.57 -17.39
C MET A 434 -21.55 7.66 -18.64
N ASP A 435 -21.35 8.67 -19.50
CA ASP A 435 -22.17 8.91 -20.71
C ASP A 435 -21.56 8.33 -22.01
N GLY A 436 -20.25 8.09 -22.05
CA GLY A 436 -19.46 7.85 -23.26
C GLY A 436 -19.32 6.38 -23.68
N ALA A 437 -20.44 5.66 -23.78
CA ALA A 437 -20.53 4.38 -24.46
C ALA A 437 -20.92 4.58 -25.93
N GLU A 438 -20.17 5.33 -26.74
CA GLU A 438 -20.30 5.34 -28.21
C GLU A 438 -19.23 6.23 -28.90
N ARG A 439 -18.28 5.59 -29.61
CA ARG A 439 -17.59 6.03 -30.86
C ARG A 439 -16.05 5.98 -30.87
N THR A 440 -15.55 5.32 -31.92
CA THR A 440 -14.18 4.94 -32.28
C THR A 440 -13.45 5.97 -33.16
N GLY A 441 -12.11 5.87 -33.20
CA GLY A 441 -11.23 6.50 -34.19
C GLY A 441 -9.79 5.94 -34.12
N SER A 442 -9.29 5.37 -35.22
CA SER A 442 -8.02 4.62 -35.33
C SER A 442 -6.79 5.50 -35.62
N VAL A 443 -5.60 5.04 -35.18
CA VAL A 443 -4.26 5.64 -35.45
C VAL A 443 -3.26 4.53 -35.86
N PRO A 444 -2.24 4.78 -36.71
CA PRO A 444 -1.44 3.75 -37.37
C PRO A 444 -0.36 3.03 -36.51
N VAL A 445 -0.05 1.80 -36.95
CA VAL A 445 0.74 0.70 -36.34
C VAL A 445 2.26 0.93 -36.21
N ALA A 446 2.75 2.17 -36.12
CA ALA A 446 4.22 2.44 -36.03
C ALA A 446 4.74 2.77 -34.62
N ALA A 447 3.93 2.62 -33.56
CA ALA A 447 4.22 3.18 -32.22
C ALA A 447 4.51 2.14 -31.11
N VAL A 448 4.83 0.87 -31.44
CA VAL A 448 5.06 -0.18 -30.41
C VAL A 448 6.46 -0.11 -29.77
N THR A 449 7.31 0.85 -30.17
CA THR A 449 8.74 0.85 -29.77
C THR A 449 9.10 1.70 -28.53
N GLU A 450 8.17 2.33 -27.82
CA GLU A 450 8.47 3.13 -26.62
C GLU A 450 7.41 2.99 -25.48
N THR A 451 6.84 1.81 -25.25
CA THR A 451 6.00 1.61 -24.05
C THR A 451 6.86 1.20 -22.86
N ALA A 452 7.04 2.13 -21.91
CA ALA A 452 7.48 1.79 -20.57
C ALA A 452 6.54 0.75 -19.93
N LEU A 453 7.07 -0.12 -19.08
CA LEU A 453 6.27 -1.14 -18.39
C LEU A 453 5.09 -0.51 -17.63
N GLY A 454 3.96 -1.21 -17.57
CA GLY A 454 2.75 -0.75 -16.87
C GLY A 454 1.95 0.34 -17.61
N ARG A 455 2.33 0.68 -18.84
CA ARG A 455 1.60 1.63 -19.69
C ARG A 455 0.55 0.92 -20.56
N PRO A 456 -0.52 1.63 -20.97
CA PRO A 456 -1.49 1.08 -21.91
C PRO A 456 -0.88 0.86 -23.29
N LEU A 457 -1.49 -0.03 -24.07
CA LEU A 457 -1.21 -0.21 -25.48
C LEU A 457 -1.36 1.13 -26.23
N PRO A 458 -0.44 1.45 -27.16
CA PRO A 458 -0.58 2.61 -28.01
C PRO A 458 -1.87 2.52 -28.83
N GLY A 459 -2.59 3.64 -28.98
CA GLY A 459 -3.75 3.73 -29.88
C GLY A 459 -5.14 3.47 -29.28
N ILE A 460 -5.27 3.26 -27.96
CA ILE A 460 -6.59 3.06 -27.29
C ILE A 460 -7.51 4.31 -27.24
N GLY A 461 -7.07 5.47 -27.75
CA GLY A 461 -7.82 6.74 -27.70
C GLY A 461 -8.00 7.30 -26.29
N ASP A 462 -8.50 8.53 -26.16
CA ASP A 462 -8.63 9.18 -24.84
C ASP A 462 -9.71 8.54 -23.94
N GLY A 463 -10.84 8.12 -24.52
CA GLY A 463 -11.86 7.38 -23.79
C GLY A 463 -11.37 6.02 -23.29
N GLY A 464 -10.62 5.28 -24.11
CA GLY A 464 -10.00 4.01 -23.69
C GLY A 464 -8.90 4.22 -22.66
N ARG A 465 -8.12 5.31 -22.73
CA ARG A 465 -7.16 5.68 -21.68
C ARG A 465 -7.85 5.95 -20.34
N GLY A 466 -8.98 6.64 -20.35
CA GLY A 466 -9.77 6.88 -19.13
C GLY A 466 -10.20 5.57 -18.47
N ARG A 467 -10.76 4.64 -19.25
CA ARG A 467 -11.18 3.32 -18.72
C ARG A 467 -10.01 2.45 -18.28
N PHE A 468 -8.88 2.46 -19.01
CA PHE A 468 -7.65 1.80 -18.57
C PHE A 468 -7.16 2.31 -17.20
N LEU A 469 -7.21 3.64 -16.98
CA LEU A 469 -6.80 4.23 -15.69
C LEU A 469 -7.80 3.90 -14.56
N LEU A 470 -9.11 3.91 -14.84
CA LEU A 470 -10.13 3.48 -13.88
C LEU A 470 -9.99 2.00 -13.53
N GLY A 471 -9.77 1.13 -14.52
CA GLY A 471 -9.49 -0.28 -14.33
C GLY A 471 -8.23 -0.53 -13.51
N ARG A 472 -7.17 0.24 -13.75
CA ARG A 472 -5.96 0.22 -12.91
C ARG A 472 -6.26 0.62 -11.47
N ALA A 473 -7.08 1.63 -11.25
CA ALA A 473 -7.47 2.04 -9.89
C ALA A 473 -8.21 0.92 -9.16
N LEU A 474 -9.13 0.24 -9.85
CA LEU A 474 -9.81 -0.95 -9.33
C LEU A 474 -8.82 -2.09 -9.07
N PHE A 475 -7.83 -2.29 -9.94
CA PHE A 475 -6.79 -3.30 -9.77
C PHE A 475 -5.90 -3.05 -8.53
N GLU A 476 -5.68 -1.78 -8.18
CA GLU A 476 -4.92 -1.35 -7.01
C GLU A 476 -5.76 -1.28 -5.71
N ARG A 477 -7.09 -1.28 -5.83
CA ARG A 477 -8.03 -1.10 -4.71
C ARG A 477 -7.98 -2.29 -3.74
N VAL A 478 -7.94 -1.98 -2.44
CA VAL A 478 -8.15 -2.95 -1.36
C VAL A 478 -9.64 -3.30 -1.31
N ALA A 479 -9.99 -4.56 -1.51
CA ALA A 479 -11.29 -5.12 -1.19
C ALA A 479 -11.36 -5.37 0.33
N THR A 480 -12.46 -4.93 0.95
CA THR A 480 -12.70 -5.12 2.38
C THR A 480 -13.90 -6.04 2.60
N PRO A 481 -14.05 -6.71 3.75
CA PRO A 481 -15.20 -7.57 4.01
C PRO A 481 -16.55 -6.86 3.85
N ASP A 482 -16.63 -5.58 4.21
CA ASP A 482 -17.86 -4.79 4.08
C ASP A 482 -18.17 -4.36 2.63
N GLU A 483 -17.16 -4.45 1.75
CA GLU A 483 -17.25 -4.12 0.32
C GLU A 483 -17.23 -5.38 -0.56
N GLY A 484 -17.39 -6.56 0.04
CA GLY A 484 -17.49 -7.82 -0.69
C GLY A 484 -16.21 -8.62 -0.84
N LEU A 485 -15.13 -8.33 -0.09
CA LEU A 485 -14.00 -9.28 -0.05
C LEU A 485 -14.53 -10.64 0.41
N GLY A 486 -14.39 -11.65 -0.45
CA GLY A 486 -15.00 -12.95 -0.23
C GLY A 486 -14.59 -13.57 1.11
N PRO A 487 -15.46 -14.41 1.72
CA PRO A 487 -15.23 -15.02 3.02
C PRO A 487 -13.91 -15.76 3.12
N LEU A 488 -13.50 -16.40 2.02
CA LEU A 488 -12.22 -17.06 1.85
C LEU A 488 -11.48 -16.40 0.66
N PHE A 489 -10.20 -16.12 0.84
CA PHE A 489 -9.37 -15.43 -0.16
C PHE A 489 -7.88 -15.74 0.02
N ASN A 490 -7.05 -15.41 -0.98
CA ASN A 490 -5.59 -15.42 -0.91
C ASN A 490 -5.00 -14.01 -0.72
N ALA A 491 -5.60 -13.01 -1.37
CA ALA A 491 -5.20 -11.61 -1.32
C ALA A 491 -6.42 -10.68 -1.32
N ASP A 492 -6.24 -9.46 -0.80
CA ASP A 492 -7.28 -8.43 -0.69
C ASP A 492 -7.24 -7.40 -1.84
N ARG A 493 -6.32 -7.53 -2.79
CA ARG A 493 -6.19 -6.70 -3.99
C ARG A 493 -5.28 -7.35 -5.02
N CYS A 494 -5.48 -7.07 -6.30
CA CYS A 494 -4.74 -7.73 -7.39
C CYS A 494 -3.23 -7.44 -7.33
N VAL A 495 -2.86 -6.21 -6.97
CA VAL A 495 -1.45 -5.80 -6.81
C VAL A 495 -0.72 -6.46 -5.65
N SER A 496 -1.38 -7.23 -4.78
CA SER A 496 -0.66 -8.02 -3.78
C SER A 496 0.16 -9.15 -4.40
N CYS A 497 -0.21 -9.56 -5.62
CA CYS A 497 0.44 -10.61 -6.40
C CYS A 497 0.97 -10.12 -7.76
N HIS A 498 0.47 -9.00 -8.30
CA HIS A 498 0.80 -8.50 -9.65
C HIS A 498 1.47 -7.12 -9.62
N ASP A 499 2.61 -7.01 -8.95
CA ASP A 499 3.32 -5.75 -8.69
C ASP A 499 4.79 -5.73 -9.13
N ASP A 500 5.43 -6.86 -9.46
CA ASP A 500 6.85 -6.91 -9.80
C ASP A 500 7.08 -7.04 -11.32
N PRO A 501 7.81 -6.11 -11.98
CA PRO A 501 8.48 -4.92 -11.42
C PRO A 501 7.60 -3.67 -11.31
N VAL A 502 6.40 -3.70 -11.91
CA VAL A 502 5.38 -2.64 -11.85
C VAL A 502 3.99 -3.28 -11.83
N VAL A 503 2.93 -2.50 -11.58
CA VAL A 503 1.53 -2.94 -11.62
C VAL A 503 1.25 -3.72 -12.91
N GLY A 504 0.65 -4.90 -12.76
CA GLY A 504 0.39 -5.84 -13.84
C GLY A 504 1.58 -6.78 -14.12
N GLY A 505 2.64 -6.68 -13.33
CA GLY A 505 3.75 -7.61 -13.28
C GLY A 505 3.37 -8.96 -12.66
N GLY A 506 4.40 -9.77 -12.39
CA GLY A 506 4.24 -10.99 -11.58
C GLY A 506 4.45 -10.69 -10.10
N GLY A 507 4.56 -11.72 -9.28
CA GLY A 507 4.85 -11.54 -7.85
C GLY A 507 5.22 -12.84 -7.15
N LEU A 508 6.07 -12.72 -6.13
CA LEU A 508 6.59 -13.83 -5.30
C LEU A 508 6.11 -13.74 -3.85
N SER A 509 5.49 -12.63 -3.48
CA SER A 509 5.04 -12.27 -2.13
C SER A 509 3.98 -13.22 -1.59
N ILE A 510 3.11 -13.73 -2.47
CA ILE A 510 1.99 -14.59 -2.12
C ILE A 510 1.98 -15.78 -3.08
N PRO A 511 2.67 -16.90 -2.77
CA PRO A 511 2.56 -18.12 -3.55
C PRO A 511 1.16 -18.70 -3.39
N VAL A 512 0.51 -18.98 -4.52
CA VAL A 512 -0.83 -19.55 -4.59
C VAL A 512 -0.72 -21.06 -4.45
N ARG A 513 -1.51 -21.65 -3.54
CA ARG A 513 -1.55 -23.10 -3.32
C ARG A 513 -2.65 -23.70 -4.19
N LYS A 514 -2.30 -24.69 -4.99
CA LYS A 514 -3.23 -25.40 -5.87
C LYS A 514 -3.26 -26.89 -5.59
N ALA A 515 -4.42 -27.51 -5.77
CA ALA A 515 -4.63 -28.94 -5.59
C ALA A 515 -5.57 -29.48 -6.69
N THR A 516 -5.28 -30.67 -7.20
CA THR A 516 -6.16 -31.37 -8.14
C THR A 516 -6.16 -32.86 -7.83
N ALA A 517 -7.18 -33.57 -8.29
CA ALA A 517 -7.18 -35.02 -8.35
C ALA A 517 -7.16 -35.51 -9.80
N PHE A 518 -6.45 -36.61 -10.06
CA PHE A 518 -6.47 -37.27 -11.35
C PHE A 518 -7.00 -38.70 -11.17
N ILE A 519 -8.25 -38.91 -11.57
CA ILE A 519 -9.02 -40.13 -11.26
C ILE A 519 -9.48 -40.76 -12.56
N ALA A 520 -9.18 -42.05 -12.74
CA ALA A 520 -9.58 -42.84 -13.91
C ALA A 520 -9.24 -42.19 -15.27
N GLY A 521 -8.07 -41.53 -15.35
CA GLY A 521 -7.60 -40.89 -16.58
C GLY A 521 -8.23 -39.53 -16.87
N ARG A 522 -8.92 -38.91 -15.91
CA ARG A 522 -9.53 -37.58 -16.05
C ARG A 522 -9.08 -36.66 -14.92
N CYS A 523 -8.94 -35.38 -15.26
CA CYS A 523 -8.70 -34.35 -14.26
C CYS A 523 -9.98 -34.02 -13.49
N ASP A 524 -9.81 -33.84 -12.19
CA ASP A 524 -10.80 -33.32 -11.27
C ASP A 524 -10.19 -32.08 -10.59
N LEU A 525 -10.77 -30.91 -10.88
CA LEU A 525 -10.37 -29.63 -10.31
C LEU A 525 -10.96 -29.41 -8.90
N LEU A 526 -11.40 -30.48 -8.23
CA LEU A 526 -11.94 -30.46 -6.87
C LEU A 526 -13.08 -29.43 -6.66
N PRO A 527 -14.06 -29.27 -7.59
CA PRO A 527 -15.16 -28.32 -7.40
C PRO A 527 -16.02 -28.66 -6.17
N ALA A 528 -16.01 -29.92 -5.73
CA ALA A 528 -16.63 -30.36 -4.50
C ALA A 528 -15.96 -29.78 -3.24
N HIS A 529 -14.76 -29.19 -3.34
CA HIS A 529 -14.02 -28.58 -2.23
C HIS A 529 -13.87 -27.07 -2.35
N GLY A 530 -14.41 -26.44 -3.40
CA GLY A 530 -14.22 -25.01 -3.72
C GLY A 530 -13.38 -24.76 -4.97
N GLY A 531 -12.78 -25.81 -5.55
CA GLY A 531 -11.99 -25.73 -6.77
C GLY A 531 -10.51 -26.08 -6.55
N ASP A 532 -9.71 -25.85 -7.59
CA ASP A 532 -8.30 -26.22 -7.61
C ASP A 532 -7.42 -25.22 -6.86
N ASN A 533 -7.94 -24.02 -6.61
CA ASN A 533 -7.24 -22.93 -5.96
C ASN A 533 -7.61 -22.87 -4.48
N LEU A 534 -6.64 -23.04 -3.58
CA LEU A 534 -6.89 -23.09 -2.15
C LEU A 534 -6.76 -21.71 -1.52
N GLN A 535 -7.88 -21.16 -1.04
CA GLN A 535 -7.96 -19.85 -0.41
C GLN A 535 -7.42 -19.86 1.03
N ALA A 536 -6.22 -19.32 1.19
CA ALA A 536 -5.40 -19.46 2.40
C ALA A 536 -5.75 -18.54 3.57
N ARG A 537 -6.74 -17.67 3.40
CA ARG A 537 -7.19 -16.70 4.40
C ARG A 537 -8.70 -16.73 4.50
N ALA A 538 -9.19 -16.27 5.65
CA ALA A 538 -10.60 -16.14 5.92
C ALA A 538 -10.87 -14.78 6.54
N THR A 539 -11.98 -14.13 6.18
CA THR A 539 -12.40 -12.88 6.82
C THR A 539 -12.79 -13.15 8.30
N PRO A 540 -12.77 -12.12 9.18
CA PRO A 540 -13.27 -12.30 10.54
C PRO A 540 -14.72 -12.82 10.60
N MET A 541 -15.55 -12.45 9.62
CA MET A 541 -16.94 -12.92 9.51
C MET A 541 -17.01 -14.39 9.11
N ALA A 542 -16.19 -14.81 8.14
CA ALA A 542 -16.05 -16.22 7.77
C ALA A 542 -15.63 -17.09 8.97
N LEU A 543 -14.61 -16.66 9.71
CA LEU A 543 -14.17 -17.35 10.93
C LEU A 543 -15.27 -17.42 12.00
N ALA A 544 -16.01 -16.32 12.20
CA ALA A 544 -17.14 -16.28 13.13
C ALA A 544 -18.30 -17.19 12.69
N ALA A 545 -18.50 -17.37 11.38
CA ALA A 545 -19.46 -18.30 10.80
C ALA A 545 -18.97 -19.77 10.81
N GLY A 546 -17.79 -20.05 11.35
CA GLY A 546 -17.22 -21.38 11.45
C GLY A 546 -16.49 -21.87 10.20
N LEU A 547 -16.26 -20.99 9.21
CA LEU A 547 -15.36 -21.29 8.10
C LEU A 547 -13.91 -21.20 8.56
N ALA A 548 -13.03 -21.90 7.87
CA ALA A 548 -11.59 -21.87 8.11
C ALA A 548 -10.85 -21.71 6.78
N PRO A 549 -9.63 -21.13 6.80
CA PRO A 549 -8.76 -21.12 5.63
C PRO A 549 -8.59 -22.52 5.03
N GLU A 550 -8.58 -22.59 3.70
CA GLU A 550 -8.54 -23.86 3.00
C GLU A 550 -7.17 -24.54 3.14
N THR A 551 -7.24 -25.85 3.26
CA THR A 551 -6.09 -26.74 3.30
C THR A 551 -6.22 -27.78 2.20
N ARG A 552 -5.11 -28.46 1.88
CA ARG A 552 -5.12 -29.54 0.90
C ARG A 552 -6.19 -30.59 1.24
N PRO A 553 -7.14 -30.88 0.34
CA PRO A 553 -8.10 -31.97 0.52
C PRO A 553 -7.44 -33.35 0.56
N ASP A 554 -7.99 -34.29 1.33
CA ASP A 554 -7.44 -35.65 1.50
C ASP A 554 -7.50 -36.49 0.21
N ASP A 555 -8.49 -36.24 -0.65
CA ASP A 555 -8.69 -36.88 -1.95
C ASP A 555 -7.88 -36.22 -3.08
N ALA A 556 -7.16 -35.12 -2.81
CA ALA A 556 -6.28 -34.48 -3.78
C ALA A 556 -5.05 -35.35 -4.06
N THR A 557 -4.89 -35.79 -5.32
CA THR A 557 -3.74 -36.61 -5.74
C THR A 557 -2.49 -35.78 -6.01
N ALA A 558 -2.65 -34.48 -6.32
CA ALA A 558 -1.57 -33.55 -6.61
C ALA A 558 -1.76 -32.23 -5.86
N PHE A 559 -0.64 -31.57 -5.54
CA PHE A 559 -0.60 -30.30 -4.83
C PHE A 559 0.64 -29.52 -5.25
N ALA A 560 0.50 -28.21 -5.48
CA ALA A 560 1.60 -27.34 -5.90
C ALA A 560 1.52 -25.94 -5.29
N GLN A 561 2.66 -25.24 -5.29
CA GLN A 561 2.72 -23.80 -5.11
C GLN A 561 3.12 -23.11 -6.41
N VAL A 562 2.33 -22.11 -6.82
CA VAL A 562 2.58 -21.35 -8.05
C VAL A 562 2.71 -19.86 -7.75
N VAL A 563 3.44 -19.15 -8.62
CA VAL A 563 3.60 -17.70 -8.53
C VAL A 563 2.75 -17.00 -9.58
N ALA A 564 2.34 -15.77 -9.28
CA ALA A 564 1.51 -14.99 -10.19
C ALA A 564 2.30 -14.65 -11.47
N PRO A 565 1.76 -14.95 -12.67
CA PRO A 565 2.42 -14.60 -13.92
C PRO A 565 2.28 -13.09 -14.22
N PRO A 566 3.21 -12.50 -14.99
CA PRO A 566 3.03 -11.16 -15.52
C PRO A 566 1.84 -11.10 -16.49
N LEU A 567 1.09 -9.99 -16.44
CA LEU A 567 -0.12 -9.75 -17.24
C LEU A 567 0.14 -8.89 -18.48
N PHE A 568 1.39 -8.52 -18.74
CA PHE A 568 1.75 -7.66 -19.86
C PHE A 568 1.42 -8.32 -21.21
N GLY A 569 0.67 -7.61 -22.06
CA GLY A 569 0.42 -7.99 -23.43
C GLY A 569 -0.64 -9.07 -23.65
N LEU A 570 -1.39 -9.48 -22.62
CA LEU A 570 -2.37 -10.57 -22.75
C LEU A 570 -3.45 -10.29 -23.80
N GLY A 571 -3.90 -9.04 -23.98
CA GLY A 571 -4.85 -8.70 -25.03
C GLY A 571 -4.33 -8.91 -26.46
N LEU A 572 -3.00 -8.87 -26.66
CA LEU A 572 -2.41 -9.22 -27.97
C LEU A 572 -2.46 -10.73 -28.23
N LEU A 573 -2.32 -11.55 -27.19
CA LEU A 573 -2.46 -13.00 -27.28
C LEU A 573 -3.93 -13.41 -27.44
N GLU A 574 -4.85 -12.71 -26.76
CA GLU A 574 -6.30 -12.86 -26.94
C GLU A 574 -6.71 -12.61 -28.40
N ALA A 575 -6.09 -11.60 -29.03
CA ALA A 575 -6.36 -11.24 -30.42
C ALA A 575 -5.84 -12.26 -31.46
N VAL A 576 -5.04 -13.26 -31.07
CA VAL A 576 -4.59 -14.32 -31.98
C VAL A 576 -5.77 -15.26 -32.32
N PRO A 577 -6.13 -15.44 -33.61
CA PRO A 577 -7.24 -16.33 -34.00
C PRO A 577 -6.98 -17.79 -33.59
N ASP A 578 -8.05 -18.52 -33.28
CA ASP A 578 -7.98 -19.96 -32.97
C ASP A 578 -7.26 -20.73 -34.08
N GLU A 579 -7.51 -20.39 -35.35
CA GLU A 579 -6.90 -21.06 -36.50
C GLU A 579 -5.38 -20.90 -36.56
N THR A 580 -4.84 -19.81 -36.00
CA THR A 580 -3.39 -19.58 -35.93
C THR A 580 -2.74 -20.50 -34.90
N VAL A 581 -3.42 -20.74 -33.76
CA VAL A 581 -2.95 -21.67 -32.72
C VAL A 581 -3.08 -23.11 -33.21
N LEU A 582 -4.24 -23.46 -33.79
CA LEU A 582 -4.51 -24.81 -34.31
C LEU A 582 -3.58 -25.22 -35.46
N ALA A 583 -3.08 -24.26 -36.25
CA ALA A 583 -2.13 -24.53 -37.31
C ALA A 583 -0.72 -24.94 -36.81
N LEU A 584 -0.45 -24.79 -35.50
CA LEU A 584 0.80 -25.19 -34.86
C LEU A 584 0.70 -26.56 -34.17
N GLU A 585 -0.49 -27.17 -34.10
CA GLU A 585 -0.65 -28.49 -33.47
C GLU A 585 0.13 -29.57 -34.25
N ASP A 586 0.88 -30.40 -33.51
CA ASP A 586 1.50 -31.63 -34.00
C ASP A 586 1.42 -32.74 -32.93
N PRO A 587 0.22 -33.17 -32.50
CA PRO A 587 0.07 -34.12 -31.39
C PRO A 587 0.60 -35.53 -31.70
N GLU A 588 0.86 -35.85 -32.97
CA GLU A 588 1.42 -37.12 -33.40
C GLU A 588 2.94 -37.08 -33.69
N ASP A 589 3.63 -35.95 -33.44
CA ASP A 589 5.06 -35.77 -33.74
C ASP A 589 5.39 -36.19 -35.19
N LEU A 590 4.64 -35.63 -36.15
CA LEU A 590 4.71 -36.02 -37.55
C LEU A 590 6.05 -35.64 -38.20
N ASP A 591 6.72 -34.62 -37.67
CA ASP A 591 8.05 -34.21 -38.15
C ASP A 591 9.22 -34.94 -37.46
N GLY A 592 8.95 -35.67 -36.37
CA GLY A 592 9.91 -36.51 -35.66
C GLY A 592 10.96 -35.72 -34.88
N ASP A 593 10.67 -34.48 -34.52
CA ASP A 593 11.55 -33.64 -33.69
C ASP A 593 11.46 -34.00 -32.19
N GLY A 594 10.42 -34.74 -31.79
CA GLY A 594 10.17 -35.23 -30.43
C GLY A 594 9.25 -34.31 -29.60
N VAL A 595 8.60 -33.33 -30.23
CA VAL A 595 7.64 -32.40 -29.64
C VAL A 595 6.24 -32.73 -30.14
N SER A 596 5.25 -32.76 -29.24
CA SER A 596 3.89 -33.22 -29.55
C SER A 596 2.83 -32.19 -29.14
N GLY A 597 3.05 -30.93 -29.51
CA GLY A 597 2.25 -29.79 -29.09
C GLY A 597 0.78 -29.90 -29.48
N ARG A 598 -0.13 -29.57 -28.55
CA ARG A 598 -1.59 -29.54 -28.80
C ARG A 598 -2.28 -28.36 -28.15
N ALA A 599 -3.36 -27.86 -28.75
CA ALA A 599 -4.07 -26.70 -28.23
C ALA A 599 -4.90 -27.09 -27.00
N PRO A 600 -4.84 -26.32 -25.90
CA PRO A 600 -5.67 -26.59 -24.74
C PRO A 600 -7.13 -26.24 -25.03
N ARG A 601 -8.06 -27.06 -24.53
CA ARG A 601 -9.51 -26.86 -24.74
C ARG A 601 -10.26 -26.75 -23.43
N LEU A 602 -11.19 -25.79 -23.35
CA LEU A 602 -12.16 -25.72 -22.26
C LEU A 602 -13.23 -26.81 -22.42
N ALA A 603 -14.02 -27.04 -21.37
CA ALA A 603 -15.10 -28.02 -21.38
C ALA A 603 -16.18 -27.74 -22.45
N ASP A 604 -16.33 -26.48 -22.88
CA ASP A 604 -17.24 -26.05 -23.95
C ASP A 604 -16.63 -26.13 -25.36
N GLY A 605 -15.36 -26.57 -25.47
CA GLY A 605 -14.63 -26.74 -26.72
C GLY A 605 -13.88 -25.51 -27.21
N ARG A 606 -14.00 -24.34 -26.55
CA ARG A 606 -13.20 -23.15 -26.90
C ARG A 606 -11.71 -23.39 -26.65
N ILE A 607 -10.86 -22.80 -27.47
CA ILE A 607 -9.41 -22.84 -27.29
C ILE A 607 -9.02 -21.96 -26.11
N ALA A 608 -8.36 -22.56 -25.13
CA ALA A 608 -7.82 -21.85 -23.98
C ALA A 608 -6.43 -21.27 -24.31
N ARG A 609 -6.16 -20.06 -23.82
CA ARG A 609 -4.93 -19.31 -24.10
C ARG A 609 -4.20 -18.88 -22.83
N PHE A 610 -4.94 -18.73 -21.74
CA PHE A 610 -4.46 -18.15 -20.49
C PHE A 610 -4.42 -19.18 -19.37
N GLY A 611 -3.65 -18.87 -18.33
CA GLY A 611 -3.31 -19.85 -17.29
C GLY A 611 -2.15 -20.76 -17.68
N ARG A 612 -1.69 -21.54 -16.71
CA ARG A 612 -0.54 -22.45 -16.88
C ARG A 612 -0.93 -23.72 -17.61
N LYS A 613 -2.19 -24.15 -17.46
CA LYS A 613 -2.73 -25.39 -18.02
C LYS A 613 -3.76 -25.13 -19.12
N GLY A 614 -3.91 -23.88 -19.55
CA GLY A 614 -4.94 -23.48 -20.52
C GLY A 614 -6.32 -23.45 -19.88
N ASP A 615 -6.50 -22.53 -18.94
CA ASP A 615 -7.62 -22.49 -18.01
C ASP A 615 -8.70 -21.47 -18.44
N ALA A 616 -8.32 -20.49 -19.27
CA ALA A 616 -9.24 -19.47 -19.80
C ALA A 616 -9.00 -19.17 -21.28
N ALA A 617 -10.08 -18.92 -22.02
CA ALA A 617 -10.05 -18.63 -23.46
C ALA A 617 -9.76 -17.17 -23.80
N ASP A 618 -10.22 -16.25 -22.95
CA ASP A 618 -10.15 -14.80 -23.15
C ASP A 618 -9.72 -14.09 -21.83
N VAL A 619 -9.37 -12.80 -21.93
CA VAL A 619 -8.89 -12.01 -20.79
C VAL A 619 -9.99 -11.85 -19.73
N ARG A 620 -11.25 -11.74 -20.15
CA ARG A 620 -12.37 -11.57 -19.22
C ARG A 620 -12.55 -12.82 -18.35
N GLY A 621 -12.55 -14.01 -18.94
CA GLY A 621 -12.61 -15.26 -18.21
C GLY A 621 -11.41 -15.47 -17.30
N PHE A 622 -10.21 -15.02 -17.71
CA PHE A 622 -9.03 -15.07 -16.85
C PHE A 622 -9.16 -14.14 -15.63
N VAL A 623 -9.69 -12.93 -15.81
CA VAL A 623 -9.96 -11.97 -14.71
C VAL A 623 -11.07 -12.46 -13.80
N GLU A 624 -12.19 -12.94 -14.35
CA GLU A 624 -13.30 -13.51 -13.58
C GLU A 624 -12.84 -14.66 -12.68
N GLN A 625 -12.11 -15.62 -13.25
CA GLN A 625 -11.61 -16.75 -12.48
C GLN A 625 -10.70 -16.29 -11.34
N ALA A 626 -9.83 -15.31 -11.58
CA ALA A 626 -8.96 -14.76 -10.54
C ALA A 626 -9.74 -14.04 -9.43
N LEU A 627 -10.74 -13.23 -9.77
CA LEU A 627 -11.58 -12.54 -8.78
C LEU A 627 -12.26 -13.54 -7.84
N ARG A 628 -12.87 -14.58 -8.41
CA ARG A 628 -13.57 -15.62 -7.65
C ARG A 628 -12.63 -16.50 -6.84
N THR A 629 -11.52 -16.94 -7.43
CA THR A 629 -10.66 -17.95 -6.78
C THR A 629 -9.52 -17.38 -5.94
N GLU A 630 -9.13 -16.12 -6.15
CA GLU A 630 -8.06 -15.47 -5.39
C GLU A 630 -8.59 -14.44 -4.39
N LEU A 631 -9.63 -13.68 -4.74
CA LEU A 631 -10.23 -12.66 -3.86
C LEU A 631 -11.56 -13.12 -3.24
N GLY A 632 -12.14 -14.23 -3.73
CA GLY A 632 -13.42 -14.74 -3.24
C GLY A 632 -14.63 -13.92 -3.69
N LEU A 633 -14.48 -13.04 -4.67
CA LEU A 633 -15.55 -12.16 -5.15
C LEU A 633 -16.48 -12.90 -6.13
N THR A 634 -17.80 -12.71 -6.01
CA THR A 634 -18.69 -13.13 -7.08
C THR A 634 -18.72 -12.11 -8.22
N THR A 635 -19.15 -12.55 -9.39
CA THR A 635 -19.17 -11.76 -10.62
C THR A 635 -20.50 -11.93 -11.36
N PRO A 636 -20.82 -11.12 -12.38
CA PRO A 636 -22.04 -11.28 -13.15
C PRO A 636 -22.16 -12.65 -13.84
N GLU A 637 -21.03 -13.26 -14.23
CA GLU A 637 -20.99 -14.62 -14.78
C GLU A 637 -21.22 -15.70 -13.73
N ARG A 638 -20.85 -15.43 -12.48
CA ARG A 638 -20.90 -16.34 -11.33
C ARG A 638 -21.41 -15.59 -10.09
N PRO A 639 -22.71 -15.24 -10.03
CA PRO A 639 -23.26 -14.35 -9.00
C PRO A 639 -23.61 -15.09 -7.70
N THR A 640 -22.89 -16.16 -7.41
CA THR A 640 -23.13 -16.99 -6.23
C THR A 640 -21.81 -17.49 -5.72
N GLU A 641 -21.68 -17.45 -4.40
CA GLU A 641 -20.54 -17.96 -3.66
C GLU A 641 -20.14 -19.40 -3.99
N GLU A 642 -18.82 -19.62 -3.96
CA GLU A 642 -18.25 -20.95 -4.08
C GLU A 642 -18.50 -21.78 -2.82
N ARG A 643 -18.19 -23.07 -2.89
CA ARG A 643 -18.23 -23.94 -1.71
C ARG A 643 -16.93 -23.82 -0.93
N ALA A 644 -17.02 -23.75 0.39
CA ALA A 644 -15.89 -23.84 1.29
C ALA A 644 -15.80 -25.26 1.86
N GLY A 645 -14.79 -26.04 1.47
CA GLY A 645 -14.64 -27.44 1.95
C GLY A 645 -15.88 -28.31 1.68
N GLY A 646 -16.55 -28.04 0.56
CA GLY A 646 -17.77 -28.74 0.10
C GLY A 646 -19.08 -28.30 0.73
N SER A 647 -19.04 -27.39 1.70
CA SER A 647 -20.22 -26.79 2.27
C SER A 647 -20.56 -25.46 1.59
N PRO A 648 -21.85 -25.10 1.41
CA PRO A 648 -22.22 -23.75 1.02
C PRO A 648 -21.70 -22.74 2.04
N ILE A 649 -21.23 -21.59 1.56
CA ILE A 649 -20.86 -20.47 2.42
C ILE A 649 -22.13 -19.93 3.11
N PRO A 650 -22.16 -19.81 4.45
CA PRO A 650 -23.30 -19.21 5.14
C PRO A 650 -23.39 -17.72 4.80
N GLY A 651 -24.58 -17.18 4.52
CA GLY A 651 -24.75 -15.72 4.30
C GLY A 651 -24.43 -14.83 5.50
N SER A 652 -24.08 -15.39 6.65
CA SER A 652 -23.48 -14.63 7.77
C SER A 652 -21.97 -14.42 7.61
N ALA A 653 -21.33 -15.19 6.73
CA ALA A 653 -19.92 -15.10 6.39
C ALA A 653 -19.67 -14.05 5.31
N ASP A 654 -20.62 -13.89 4.38
CA ASP A 654 -20.68 -12.82 3.40
C ASP A 654 -22.02 -12.07 3.47
N PRO A 655 -22.05 -10.84 4.01
CA PRO A 655 -23.25 -10.01 4.04
C PRO A 655 -23.40 -9.09 2.81
N ALA A 656 -22.43 -9.06 1.90
CA ALA A 656 -22.41 -8.15 0.76
C ALA A 656 -23.55 -8.48 -0.23
N GLU A 657 -23.88 -7.51 -1.07
CA GLU A 657 -24.88 -7.71 -2.11
C GLU A 657 -24.23 -8.32 -3.35
N GLU A 658 -24.84 -9.39 -3.83
CA GLU A 658 -24.36 -10.21 -4.94
C GLU A 658 -24.85 -9.65 -6.30
N PRO A 659 -23.99 -9.57 -7.34
CA PRO A 659 -22.56 -9.87 -7.27
C PRO A 659 -21.73 -8.72 -6.69
N GLU A 660 -20.69 -9.02 -5.91
CA GLU A 660 -19.83 -7.98 -5.33
C GLU A 660 -19.07 -7.20 -6.41
N MET A 661 -18.69 -7.88 -7.50
CA MET A 661 -18.19 -7.24 -8.70
C MET A 661 -19.32 -7.04 -9.70
N ASP A 662 -19.66 -5.78 -9.98
CA ASP A 662 -20.67 -5.46 -11.00
C ASP A 662 -20.10 -5.52 -12.43
N GLU A 663 -20.99 -5.45 -13.43
CA GLU A 663 -20.62 -5.50 -14.85
C GLU A 663 -19.61 -4.43 -15.24
N ARG A 664 -19.75 -3.23 -14.66
CA ARG A 664 -18.87 -2.09 -14.94
C ARG A 664 -17.46 -2.34 -14.38
N GLY A 665 -17.36 -2.85 -13.17
CA GLY A 665 -16.10 -3.22 -12.53
C GLY A 665 -15.40 -4.33 -13.32
N MET A 666 -16.14 -5.35 -13.75
CA MET A 666 -15.63 -6.40 -14.64
C MET A 666 -15.08 -5.84 -15.94
N ASP A 667 -15.81 -4.95 -16.61
CA ASP A 667 -15.37 -4.32 -17.86
C ASP A 667 -14.08 -3.51 -17.66
N LEU A 668 -14.02 -2.69 -16.61
CA LEU A 668 -12.86 -1.85 -16.32
C LEU A 668 -11.61 -2.67 -16.00
N LEU A 669 -11.73 -3.70 -15.15
CA LEU A 669 -10.62 -4.61 -14.83
C LEU A 669 -10.16 -5.38 -16.08
N THR A 670 -11.11 -5.89 -16.86
CA THR A 670 -10.82 -6.59 -18.11
C THR A 670 -10.10 -5.68 -19.10
N GLU A 671 -10.56 -4.44 -19.29
CA GLU A 671 -9.93 -3.48 -20.18
C GLU A 671 -8.53 -3.08 -19.70
N TYR A 672 -8.31 -2.95 -18.40
CA TYR A 672 -6.98 -2.70 -17.85
C TYR A 672 -6.01 -3.82 -18.23
N VAL A 673 -6.37 -5.08 -17.97
CA VAL A 673 -5.52 -6.24 -18.30
C VAL A 673 -5.36 -6.41 -19.81
N ARG A 674 -6.45 -6.27 -20.58
CA ARG A 674 -6.46 -6.41 -22.05
C ARG A 674 -5.58 -5.37 -22.73
N TYR A 675 -5.61 -4.13 -22.26
CA TYR A 675 -4.83 -3.05 -22.85
C TYR A 675 -3.50 -2.81 -22.16
N LEU A 676 -3.09 -3.64 -21.21
CA LEU A 676 -1.77 -3.56 -20.61
C LEU A 676 -0.70 -3.94 -21.66
N ALA A 677 0.19 -3.01 -22.00
CA ALA A 677 1.15 -3.22 -23.08
C ALA A 677 2.16 -4.34 -22.77
N PRO A 678 2.62 -5.12 -23.77
CA PRO A 678 3.73 -6.04 -23.58
C PRO A 678 5.02 -5.27 -23.28
N PRO A 679 6.02 -5.90 -22.64
CA PRO A 679 7.34 -5.31 -22.49
C PRO A 679 7.96 -5.10 -23.87
N ALA A 680 8.48 -3.90 -24.16
CA ALA A 680 9.19 -3.67 -25.41
C ALA A 680 10.49 -4.50 -25.44
N PRO A 681 10.95 -5.04 -26.58
CA PRO A 681 12.28 -5.62 -26.68
C PRO A 681 13.38 -4.60 -26.37
N GLU A 682 14.56 -5.05 -25.96
CA GLU A 682 15.67 -4.15 -25.66
C GLU A 682 16.23 -3.49 -26.94
N LEU A 683 16.22 -2.14 -26.97
CA LEU A 683 16.78 -1.38 -28.08
C LEU A 683 18.30 -1.30 -27.95
N LEU A 684 19.00 -2.19 -28.67
CA LEU A 684 20.46 -2.28 -28.61
C LEU A 684 21.13 -1.46 -29.72
N PRO A 685 22.12 -0.59 -29.42
CA PRO A 685 22.89 0.08 -30.47
C PRO A 685 23.68 -0.94 -31.31
N ALA A 686 24.08 -0.54 -32.51
CA ALA A 686 24.94 -1.37 -33.35
C ALA A 686 26.29 -1.63 -32.64
N GLY A 687 26.78 -2.87 -32.72
CA GLY A 687 28.04 -3.29 -32.11
C GLY A 687 27.94 -4.65 -31.42
N VAL A 688 28.97 -4.95 -30.63
CA VAL A 688 29.24 -6.28 -30.05
C VAL A 688 28.02 -6.89 -29.32
N VAL A 689 27.24 -6.07 -28.61
CA VAL A 689 26.05 -6.53 -27.86
C VAL A 689 24.92 -6.96 -28.79
N ARG A 690 24.64 -6.19 -29.85
CA ARG A 690 23.66 -6.56 -30.87
C ARG A 690 24.10 -7.82 -31.63
N ASP A 691 25.39 -7.93 -31.93
CA ASP A 691 25.94 -9.13 -32.58
C ASP A 691 25.81 -10.38 -31.70
N SER A 692 25.93 -10.22 -30.37
CA SER A 692 25.70 -11.29 -29.38
C SER A 692 24.25 -11.76 -29.39
N VAL A 693 23.30 -10.82 -29.36
CA VAL A 693 21.86 -11.12 -29.46
C VAL A 693 21.51 -11.84 -30.77
N GLU A 694 22.05 -11.41 -31.92
CA GLU A 694 21.77 -12.06 -33.20
C GLU A 694 22.34 -13.49 -33.26
N ARG A 695 23.55 -13.71 -32.71
CA ARG A 695 24.10 -15.07 -32.57
C ARG A 695 23.25 -15.92 -31.63
N GLY A 696 22.82 -15.36 -30.50
CA GLY A 696 21.93 -16.01 -29.55
C GLY A 696 20.62 -16.45 -30.19
N ARG A 697 20.02 -15.62 -31.05
CA ARG A 697 18.82 -15.98 -31.82
C ARG A 697 19.05 -17.18 -32.74
N VAL A 698 20.18 -17.22 -33.45
CA VAL A 698 20.53 -18.39 -34.30
C VAL A 698 20.77 -19.64 -33.45
N ILE A 699 21.39 -19.49 -32.27
CA ILE A 699 21.61 -20.59 -31.33
C ILE A 699 20.28 -21.11 -30.80
N PHE A 700 19.33 -20.23 -30.47
CA PHE A 700 17.98 -20.57 -30.01
C PHE A 700 17.25 -21.49 -30.99
N ASP A 701 17.29 -21.15 -32.29
CA ASP A 701 16.73 -21.97 -33.36
C ASP A 701 17.46 -23.33 -33.45
N ARG A 702 18.81 -23.30 -33.40
CA ARG A 702 19.66 -24.50 -33.54
C ARG A 702 19.52 -25.47 -32.37
N THR A 703 19.27 -24.99 -31.15
CA THR A 703 19.09 -25.84 -29.96
C THR A 703 17.71 -26.46 -29.88
N GLY A 704 16.77 -26.10 -30.77
CA GLY A 704 15.41 -26.63 -30.79
C GLY A 704 14.44 -25.90 -29.86
N CYS A 705 14.82 -24.76 -29.28
CA CYS A 705 13.92 -23.99 -28.41
C CYS A 705 12.69 -23.48 -29.17
N ALA A 706 12.87 -23.18 -30.47
CA ALA A 706 11.83 -22.66 -31.35
C ALA A 706 10.71 -23.66 -31.68
N ALA A 707 10.85 -24.95 -31.33
CA ALA A 707 9.82 -25.95 -31.54
C ALA A 707 8.54 -25.64 -30.72
N CYS A 708 8.70 -25.16 -29.49
CA CYS A 708 7.59 -24.67 -28.64
C CYS A 708 7.54 -23.14 -28.60
N HIS A 709 8.70 -22.48 -28.50
CA HIS A 709 8.78 -21.02 -28.36
C HIS A 709 8.82 -20.31 -29.72
N VAL A 710 7.73 -20.45 -30.49
CA VAL A 710 7.58 -19.87 -31.83
C VAL A 710 7.68 -18.35 -31.79
N ALA A 711 8.61 -17.80 -32.58
CA ALA A 711 9.02 -16.40 -32.48
C ALA A 711 7.90 -15.37 -32.61
N GLU A 712 6.90 -15.63 -33.46
CA GLU A 712 5.83 -14.69 -33.75
C GLU A 712 4.50 -15.36 -34.08
N LEU A 713 3.42 -14.86 -33.48
CA LEU A 713 2.03 -15.11 -33.85
C LEU A 713 1.44 -13.91 -34.59
N ARG A 714 0.28 -14.10 -35.23
CA ARG A 714 -0.46 -13.03 -35.92
C ARG A 714 -1.82 -12.80 -35.26
N ALA A 715 -2.09 -11.55 -34.89
CA ALA A 715 -3.39 -11.15 -34.40
C ALA A 715 -4.42 -11.06 -35.55
N SER A 716 -5.68 -11.20 -35.19
CA SER A 716 -6.83 -11.20 -36.10
C SER A 716 -6.95 -9.87 -36.85
N GLN A 717 -7.33 -9.96 -38.13
CA GLN A 717 -7.68 -8.77 -38.92
C GLN A 717 -9.04 -8.16 -38.54
N VAL A 718 -9.90 -8.91 -37.85
CA VAL A 718 -11.24 -8.47 -37.44
C VAL A 718 -11.32 -8.08 -35.95
N ALA A 719 -10.20 -8.14 -35.22
CA ALA A 719 -10.16 -7.58 -33.87
C ALA A 719 -10.32 -6.05 -33.92
N GLU A 720 -10.79 -5.44 -32.83
CA GLU A 720 -10.93 -3.99 -32.73
C GLU A 720 -9.56 -3.31 -32.51
N PRO A 721 -9.29 -2.14 -33.12
CA PRO A 721 -8.12 -1.34 -32.80
C PRO A 721 -8.02 -1.04 -31.28
N PRO A 722 -6.82 -1.03 -30.68
CA PRO A 722 -5.51 -1.17 -31.31
C PRO A 722 -5.01 -2.62 -31.47
N LEU A 723 -5.84 -3.65 -31.22
CA LEU A 723 -5.41 -5.05 -31.24
C LEU A 723 -5.42 -5.68 -32.64
N ALA A 724 -6.02 -5.00 -33.62
CA ALA A 724 -6.20 -5.50 -34.98
C ALA A 724 -4.89 -5.62 -35.79
N ASN A 725 -4.73 -6.73 -36.50
CA ASN A 725 -3.72 -6.93 -37.54
C ASN A 725 -2.27 -6.67 -37.09
N LEU A 726 -1.94 -7.08 -35.87
CA LEU A 726 -0.62 -6.94 -35.28
C LEU A 726 0.23 -8.21 -35.41
N ARG A 727 1.54 -8.02 -35.54
CA ARG A 727 2.55 -9.06 -35.29
C ARG A 727 2.73 -9.18 -33.78
N VAL A 728 2.74 -10.40 -33.26
CA VAL A 728 2.83 -10.67 -31.82
C VAL A 728 4.11 -11.48 -31.56
N PRO A 729 5.27 -10.82 -31.37
CA PRO A 729 6.56 -11.48 -31.20
C PRO A 729 6.74 -11.98 -29.75
N ALA A 730 5.86 -12.88 -29.31
CA ALA A 730 5.76 -13.32 -27.92
C ALA A 730 6.62 -14.55 -27.60
N TYR A 731 7.21 -15.22 -28.62
CA TYR A 731 8.01 -16.44 -28.44
C TYR A 731 7.23 -17.54 -27.70
N THR A 732 6.06 -17.88 -28.23
CA THR A 732 5.14 -18.89 -27.71
C THR A 732 4.22 -19.36 -28.82
N ASP A 733 3.86 -20.64 -28.81
CA ASP A 733 2.83 -21.24 -29.63
C ASP A 733 1.45 -21.33 -28.92
N LEU A 734 1.41 -21.03 -27.62
CA LEU A 734 0.25 -21.19 -26.73
C LEU A 734 -0.25 -22.65 -26.58
N LEU A 735 0.52 -23.64 -27.02
CA LEU A 735 0.17 -25.06 -26.95
C LEU A 735 0.59 -25.69 -25.62
N LEU A 736 -0.01 -26.83 -25.30
CA LEU A 736 0.40 -27.73 -24.22
C LEU A 736 1.52 -28.66 -24.71
N HIS A 737 2.54 -28.83 -23.87
CA HIS A 737 3.64 -29.77 -24.09
C HIS A 737 3.91 -30.57 -22.83
N ASP A 738 4.18 -31.88 -22.96
CA ASP A 738 4.58 -32.73 -21.85
C ASP A 738 6.04 -32.46 -21.47
N LEU A 739 6.25 -31.78 -20.35
CA LEU A 739 7.57 -31.53 -19.79
C LEU A 739 8.01 -32.61 -18.79
N GLY A 740 7.30 -33.75 -18.79
CA GLY A 740 7.56 -34.94 -18.01
C GLY A 740 7.07 -34.84 -16.57
N ALA A 741 6.81 -36.00 -15.96
CA ALA A 741 6.55 -36.09 -14.54
C ALA A 741 7.82 -35.76 -13.74
N GLY A 742 7.77 -34.73 -12.90
CA GLY A 742 8.74 -34.48 -11.82
C GLY A 742 9.99 -33.63 -12.10
N ASP A 743 10.21 -33.05 -13.28
CA ASP A 743 11.51 -32.42 -13.60
C ASP A 743 11.51 -30.92 -13.87
N ILE A 744 10.34 -30.27 -13.82
CA ILE A 744 10.31 -28.93 -13.25
C ILE A 744 10.48 -29.15 -11.71
N GLY A 745 11.71 -29.52 -11.31
CA GLY A 745 12.49 -29.30 -10.06
C GLY A 745 11.95 -29.64 -8.68
N GLY A 746 11.66 -30.91 -8.44
CA GLY A 746 11.68 -31.47 -7.08
C GLY A 746 10.43 -31.21 -6.22
N ALA A 747 9.40 -30.60 -6.79
CA ALA A 747 8.07 -30.55 -6.18
C ALA A 747 7.19 -31.63 -6.83
N ARG A 748 6.36 -32.31 -6.03
CA ARG A 748 5.40 -33.34 -6.49
C ARG A 748 4.20 -32.69 -7.21
N GLU A 749 4.47 -31.86 -8.21
CA GLU A 749 3.52 -30.91 -8.79
C GLU A 749 2.98 -31.43 -10.11
N ASP A 750 2.18 -32.47 -10.00
CA ASP A 750 1.48 -33.15 -11.09
C ASP A 750 0.04 -32.62 -11.24
N LEU A 751 -0.13 -31.29 -11.17
CA LEU A 751 -1.45 -30.67 -11.30
C LEU A 751 -1.98 -30.84 -12.73
N CYS A 752 -3.19 -31.35 -12.86
CA CYS A 752 -3.90 -31.40 -14.15
C CYS A 752 -4.69 -30.10 -14.39
N GLY A 753 -5.23 -29.94 -15.61
CA GLY A 753 -6.20 -28.92 -15.98
C GLY A 753 -7.40 -29.56 -16.67
N TYR A 754 -8.37 -28.77 -17.15
CA TYR A 754 -9.56 -29.29 -17.85
C TYR A 754 -9.21 -30.35 -18.90
N ASP A 755 -8.34 -29.99 -19.83
CA ASP A 755 -7.85 -30.85 -20.89
C ASP A 755 -6.36 -31.21 -20.71
N ALA A 756 -5.63 -30.52 -19.84
CA ALA A 756 -4.20 -30.73 -19.62
C ALA A 756 -3.90 -31.88 -18.63
N LEU A 757 -2.99 -32.76 -19.00
CA LEU A 757 -2.43 -33.80 -18.16
C LEU A 757 -1.46 -33.22 -17.11
N PRO A 758 -1.16 -33.98 -16.04
CA PRO A 758 -0.21 -33.56 -15.02
C PRO A 758 1.14 -33.01 -15.52
N GLY A 759 1.75 -33.68 -16.49
CA GLY A 759 3.05 -33.28 -17.07
C GLY A 759 2.97 -32.17 -18.12
N GLU A 760 1.77 -31.78 -18.56
CA GLU A 760 1.59 -30.87 -19.68
C GLU A 760 1.52 -29.41 -19.25
N TYR A 761 2.27 -28.53 -19.89
CA TYR A 761 2.28 -27.09 -19.57
C TYR A 761 2.07 -26.27 -20.83
N ARG A 762 1.32 -25.18 -20.71
CA ARG A 762 1.20 -24.20 -21.77
C ARG A 762 2.51 -23.45 -21.93
N THR A 763 3.05 -23.35 -23.15
CA THR A 763 4.27 -22.58 -23.44
C THR A 763 4.10 -21.11 -23.05
N ALA A 764 4.77 -20.63 -22.01
CA ALA A 764 4.68 -19.23 -21.60
C ALA A 764 5.39 -18.29 -22.60
N PRO A 765 4.87 -17.06 -22.84
CA PRO A 765 5.57 -16.08 -23.67
C PRO A 765 6.92 -15.69 -23.05
N LEU A 766 7.95 -15.52 -23.88
CA LEU A 766 9.31 -15.16 -23.44
C LEU A 766 9.60 -13.66 -23.50
N TRP A 767 8.64 -12.82 -23.89
CA TRP A 767 8.86 -11.37 -23.86
C TRP A 767 9.10 -10.88 -22.42
N GLY A 768 10.00 -9.92 -22.25
CA GLY A 768 10.24 -9.28 -20.95
C GLY A 768 10.90 -10.13 -19.87
N LEU A 769 11.58 -11.23 -20.22
CA LEU A 769 12.32 -12.05 -19.24
C LEU A 769 13.32 -11.24 -18.39
N ARG A 770 13.92 -10.19 -18.95
CA ARG A 770 14.86 -9.29 -18.25
C ARG A 770 14.27 -8.54 -17.06
N HIS A 771 12.95 -8.48 -16.98
CA HIS A 771 12.22 -7.82 -15.90
C HIS A 771 11.82 -8.78 -14.79
N ARG A 772 12.20 -10.06 -14.90
CA ARG A 772 11.89 -11.11 -13.93
C ARG A 772 13.12 -11.44 -13.11
N SER A 773 12.93 -11.57 -11.80
CA SER A 773 13.94 -12.01 -10.84
C SER A 773 13.91 -13.53 -10.59
N ARG A 774 12.77 -14.18 -10.90
CA ARG A 774 12.55 -15.62 -10.76
C ARG A 774 11.81 -16.18 -11.97
N PHE A 775 12.12 -17.44 -12.29
CA PHE A 775 11.65 -18.14 -13.48
C PHE A 775 10.91 -19.42 -13.11
N LEU A 776 10.27 -20.03 -14.12
CA LEU A 776 9.33 -21.14 -14.01
C LEU A 776 8.03 -20.71 -13.29
N HIS A 777 7.07 -21.63 -13.19
CA HIS A 777 5.72 -21.33 -12.70
C HIS A 777 5.61 -21.31 -11.17
N ASP A 778 6.62 -21.85 -10.48
CA ASP A 778 6.76 -21.90 -9.02
C ASP A 778 7.83 -20.92 -8.51
N GLY A 779 8.51 -20.20 -9.41
CA GLY A 779 9.50 -19.19 -9.08
C GLY A 779 10.82 -19.72 -8.52
N ARG A 780 11.11 -21.03 -8.58
CA ARG A 780 12.30 -21.58 -7.92
C ARG A 780 13.61 -21.27 -8.65
N ALA A 781 13.59 -21.08 -9.97
CA ALA A 781 14.80 -20.84 -10.76
C ALA A 781 15.24 -19.38 -10.60
N ALA A 782 16.51 -19.16 -10.26
CA ALA A 782 17.09 -17.84 -10.02
C ALA A 782 17.72 -17.22 -11.28
N SER A 783 17.87 -17.99 -12.36
CA SER A 783 18.42 -17.55 -13.63
C SER A 783 17.72 -18.19 -14.82
N VAL A 784 17.92 -17.60 -16.01
CA VAL A 784 17.43 -18.16 -17.28
C VAL A 784 18.09 -19.52 -17.53
N GLU A 785 19.37 -19.66 -17.21
CA GLU A 785 20.12 -20.91 -17.35
C GLU A 785 19.55 -22.03 -16.46
N GLU A 786 19.26 -21.73 -15.19
CA GLU A 786 18.62 -22.68 -14.29
C GLU A 786 17.22 -23.07 -14.80
N ALA A 787 16.47 -22.12 -15.35
CA ALA A 787 15.16 -22.40 -15.93
C ALA A 787 15.27 -23.33 -17.15
N VAL A 788 16.20 -23.06 -18.07
CA VAL A 788 16.43 -23.93 -19.24
C VAL A 788 16.86 -25.34 -18.81
N LEU A 789 17.75 -25.45 -17.81
CA LEU A 789 18.20 -26.75 -17.29
C LEU A 789 17.12 -27.53 -16.53
N ALA A 790 16.06 -26.86 -16.09
CA ALA A 790 14.90 -27.48 -15.45
C ALA A 790 13.83 -27.98 -16.44
N HIS A 791 14.03 -27.86 -17.75
CA HIS A 791 13.10 -28.43 -18.73
C HIS A 791 13.23 -29.95 -18.79
N GLY A 792 12.11 -30.65 -18.97
CA GLY A 792 12.04 -32.11 -19.08
C GLY A 792 11.17 -32.54 -20.27
N GLY A 793 10.79 -33.82 -20.32
CA GLY A 793 9.87 -34.37 -21.32
C GLY A 793 10.29 -34.06 -22.76
N GLU A 794 9.37 -33.52 -23.56
CA GLU A 794 9.57 -33.09 -24.95
C GLU A 794 10.79 -32.14 -25.09
N ALA A 795 11.05 -31.29 -24.10
CA ALA A 795 12.16 -30.34 -24.13
C ALA A 795 13.53 -30.96 -23.73
N ALA A 796 13.62 -32.25 -23.41
CA ALA A 796 14.85 -32.89 -22.94
C ALA A 796 16.00 -32.78 -23.96
N ARG A 797 15.71 -32.85 -25.26
CA ARG A 797 16.69 -32.70 -26.33
C ARG A 797 17.23 -31.27 -26.40
N ALA A 798 16.36 -30.27 -26.30
CA ALA A 798 16.74 -28.86 -26.29
C ALA A 798 17.58 -28.52 -25.05
N ARG A 799 17.20 -29.04 -23.88
CA ARG A 799 17.99 -28.92 -22.65
C ARG A 799 19.40 -29.50 -22.82
N ALA A 800 19.53 -30.70 -23.38
CA ALA A 800 20.83 -31.33 -23.60
C ALA A 800 21.68 -30.50 -24.57
N ALA A 801 21.08 -30.02 -25.67
CA ALA A 801 21.76 -29.16 -26.63
C ALA A 801 22.25 -27.85 -25.98
N PHE A 802 21.47 -27.26 -25.08
CA PHE A 802 21.88 -26.08 -24.29
C PHE A 802 23.04 -26.38 -23.33
N HIS A 803 22.96 -27.50 -22.61
CA HIS A 803 24.00 -27.94 -21.69
C HIS A 803 25.35 -28.12 -22.41
N ASP A 804 25.32 -28.67 -23.62
CA ASP A 804 26.53 -28.96 -24.41
C ASP A 804 27.10 -27.75 -25.15
N LEU A 805 26.43 -26.58 -25.10
CA LEU A 805 26.98 -25.33 -25.63
C LEU A 805 28.26 -24.94 -24.88
N ILE A 806 29.24 -24.42 -25.63
CA ILE A 806 30.38 -23.71 -25.04
C ILE A 806 29.90 -22.46 -24.30
N GLU A 807 30.67 -22.02 -23.31
CA GLU A 807 30.32 -20.88 -22.44
C GLU A 807 29.87 -19.62 -23.20
N ARG A 808 30.58 -19.29 -24.29
CA ARG A 808 30.25 -18.15 -25.15
C ARG A 808 28.87 -18.29 -25.81
N ASP A 809 28.58 -19.45 -26.40
CA ASP A 809 27.32 -19.70 -27.10
C ASP A 809 26.15 -19.70 -26.10
N ARG A 810 26.37 -20.24 -24.90
CA ARG A 810 25.41 -20.19 -23.80
C ARG A 810 25.11 -18.75 -23.39
N ALA A 811 26.14 -17.93 -23.21
CA ALA A 811 26.00 -16.52 -22.88
C ALA A 811 25.30 -15.71 -23.98
N ASP A 812 25.61 -15.97 -25.26
CA ASP A 812 24.94 -15.33 -26.40
C ASP A 812 23.44 -15.68 -26.42
N LEU A 813 23.06 -16.94 -26.19
CA LEU A 813 21.67 -17.38 -26.09
C LEU A 813 20.92 -16.74 -24.92
N VAL A 814 21.51 -16.74 -23.72
CA VAL A 814 20.92 -16.09 -22.53
C VAL A 814 20.74 -14.59 -22.78
N ARG A 815 21.71 -13.94 -23.45
CA ARG A 815 21.63 -12.52 -23.78
C ARG A 815 20.49 -12.21 -24.76
N PHE A 816 20.26 -13.10 -25.73
CA PHE A 816 19.12 -13.03 -26.63
C PHE A 816 17.80 -13.15 -25.87
N LEU A 817 17.65 -14.15 -24.99
CA LEU A 817 16.44 -14.33 -24.17
C LEU A 817 16.15 -13.11 -23.29
N LEU A 818 17.19 -12.50 -22.69
CA LEU A 818 17.06 -11.26 -21.93
C LEU A 818 16.83 -10.02 -22.80
N SER A 819 17.00 -10.09 -24.12
CA SER A 819 16.69 -8.96 -25.02
C SER A 819 15.23 -8.91 -25.47
N LEU A 820 14.48 -10.00 -25.26
CA LEU A 820 13.08 -10.14 -25.66
C LEU A 820 12.13 -9.24 -24.85
#